data_AF-A0A0Q7PVF9-F1
#
_entry.id   AF-A0A0Q7PVF9-F1
#
_cell.length_a   1.000
_cell.length_b   1.000
_cell.length_c   1.000
_cell.angle_alpha   90.00
_cell.angle_beta   90.00
_cell.angle_gamma   90.00
#
_symmetry.space_group_name_H-M   'P 1'
#
loop_
_entity.id
_entity.type
_entity.pdbx_description
1 polymer ?
#
loop_
_entity_poly.entity_id
_entity_poly.type
_entity_poly.pdbx_seq_one_letter_code
_entity_poly.pdbx_strand_id
1 'polypeptide(L)'
;MSQVTEPTPARSVAGSEGFEQVGQGLNVYESPDAVEGVVKWLETPEDVIAFASSGDVSDVVVVARGGTTTFLTMALNAGVKGVVTLQGAPESHLGILCREYGIPCIMSVAFDKGVRTGRGETIPADGVRIRLDVSNRPAGLVSVEVGSPVDDSPPSEDASPAMSPEQMAQIQLLLEKFTGVVPHGVEGDKVMQAEMKTRVLYADDDTMHRDLTVEEVNEAIRYYTWNEWDALASRATEGESGLIPRQEYEAMGIMQCWFRHPDWLRVIEDKIGIDKVIEIGALGRNEIGTKVNMLHLWALATAPSFGRGIALELNLHDLDYKADRIRDCLGVVRRLYKGMWGDGPILASMQDYRAELLERSWIDRFAENRISLEDPEARNTFQRFNGSAELMGFLLSFDNRLGVGDHGPYPLEDGGFVLVRDVFLNEPAYSWCDTQSGLPWSVTIAMFFPPDSGVDVQMMDLSTVFTTPANYLPHVESVAVYERSTWDTPMESVRPLGLDDMVALRTTCEGASAALYGRIAAMTQREKIEAGALTYTAGFALPIVRAAGMYDELVADHGLLEIHPAVSACYDTIVSGVATEMIPRLFLTGSWGNPVPEDVADSMGDTRDEFAVLHALKVCGFADADRVADRTELDAERIATVLAGTDEAGHTKSRSGRISGHMLTPAGKSRHVLLRGDSVEADALADVSAAYEDFLAPNRVFKQFTTDVQLNGLGGDALTGRLDAIHEDVVRVLARASGSGLSWFATYERRFSEALERLRGGDSSALARPMSNSYHDVWMELHEDLLATLGRERADEDE
;
A
#
# COMPACT_ATOMS: atom_id res chain seq x y z
N MET A 1 -10.81 -35.68 36.73
CA MET A 1 -9.61 -35.83 37.58
C MET A 1 -8.57 -36.58 36.77
N SER A 2 -7.85 -35.85 35.91
CA SER A 2 -6.69 -36.36 35.18
C SER A 2 -5.45 -35.70 35.76
N GLN A 3 -4.43 -36.51 36.03
CA GLN A 3 -3.22 -36.11 36.71
C GLN A 3 -2.45 -35.06 35.91
N VAL A 4 -2.17 -33.94 36.57
CA VAL A 4 -1.20 -32.93 36.12
C VAL A 4 0.17 -33.60 36.13
N THR A 5 0.70 -33.91 34.95
CA THR A 5 2.13 -34.21 34.78
C THR A 5 2.91 -32.93 35.03
N GLU A 6 3.79 -32.98 36.03
CA GLU A 6 4.73 -31.90 36.36
C GLU A 6 5.57 -31.50 35.13
N PRO A 7 5.90 -30.21 34.97
CA PRO A 7 6.79 -29.77 33.91
C PRO A 7 8.17 -30.40 34.11
N THR A 8 8.64 -31.13 33.10
CA THR A 8 10.03 -31.58 33.00
C THR A 8 10.92 -30.34 33.16
N PRO A 9 11.89 -30.33 34.09
CA PRO A 9 12.76 -29.18 34.26
C PRO A 9 13.50 -28.93 32.95
N ALA A 10 13.48 -27.68 32.49
CA ALA A 10 14.30 -27.23 31.37
C ALA A 10 15.71 -27.78 31.57
N ARG A 11 16.17 -28.61 30.64
CA ARG A 11 17.60 -28.90 30.53
C ARG A 11 18.26 -27.55 30.29
N SER A 12 18.88 -26.98 31.31
CA SER A 12 19.90 -25.97 31.06
C SER A 12 20.94 -26.67 30.19
N VAL A 13 21.01 -26.25 28.93
CA VAL A 13 22.17 -26.54 28.11
C VAL A 13 23.30 -25.79 28.82
N ALA A 14 24.05 -26.51 29.65
CA ALA A 14 25.37 -26.09 30.06
C ALA A 14 26.08 -25.65 28.78
N GLY A 15 26.58 -24.41 28.76
CA GLY A 15 27.12 -23.76 27.57
C GLY A 15 27.96 -24.74 26.77
N SER A 16 27.57 -24.95 25.51
CA SER A 16 28.42 -25.68 24.58
C SER A 16 29.78 -25.02 24.59
N GLU A 17 30.85 -25.80 24.78
CA GLU A 17 32.22 -25.28 24.85
C GLU A 17 32.44 -24.23 23.76
N GLY A 18 32.66 -22.97 24.17
CA GLY A 18 32.99 -21.86 23.27
C GLY A 18 31.88 -20.83 22.96
N PHE A 19 30.60 -21.05 23.30
CA PHE A 19 29.52 -20.08 23.01
C PHE A 19 28.80 -19.57 24.28
N GLU A 20 28.41 -18.30 24.30
CA GLU A 20 27.52 -17.68 25.29
C GLU A 20 26.25 -17.15 24.63
N GLN A 21 25.08 -17.36 25.27
CA GLN A 21 23.81 -16.83 24.79
C GLN A 21 23.79 -15.31 24.95
N VAL A 22 23.37 -14.61 23.89
CA VAL A 22 23.29 -13.14 23.87
C VAL A 22 21.96 -12.59 23.34
N GLY A 23 21.03 -13.47 22.97
CA GLY A 23 19.74 -13.04 22.47
C GLY A 23 18.71 -14.15 22.45
N GLN A 24 17.45 -13.74 22.45
CA GLN A 24 16.30 -14.60 22.24
C GLN A 24 15.31 -13.86 21.34
N GLY A 25 14.70 -14.59 20.41
CA GLY A 25 13.65 -14.08 19.54
C GLY A 25 12.61 -15.15 19.20
N LEU A 26 11.83 -14.87 18.16
CA LEU A 26 10.78 -15.74 17.65
C LEU A 26 11.36 -16.67 16.58
N ASN A 27 11.28 -17.97 16.80
CA ASN A 27 11.75 -18.97 15.85
C ASN A 27 10.77 -19.08 14.67
N VAL A 28 11.32 -19.02 13.46
CA VAL A 28 10.59 -19.09 12.19
C VAL A 28 10.67 -20.47 11.55
N TYR A 29 11.74 -21.22 11.84
CA TYR A 29 12.11 -22.43 11.12
C TYR A 29 12.48 -23.55 12.11
N GLU A 30 11.66 -24.58 12.24
CA GLU A 30 11.94 -25.67 13.18
C GLU A 30 12.94 -26.69 12.60
N SER A 31 14.06 -26.90 13.29
CA SER A 31 15.04 -27.94 12.98
C SER A 31 15.72 -28.46 14.25
N PRO A 32 15.95 -29.78 14.38
CA PRO A 32 16.65 -30.34 15.53
C PRO A 32 18.13 -29.90 15.60
N ASP A 33 18.71 -29.49 14.47
CA ASP A 33 20.11 -29.12 14.36
C ASP A 33 20.30 -27.61 14.55
N ALA A 34 21.23 -27.25 15.44
CA ALA A 34 21.68 -25.87 15.60
C ALA A 34 22.55 -25.44 14.40
N VAL A 35 22.48 -24.14 14.08
CA VAL A 35 23.10 -23.58 12.88
C VAL A 35 24.19 -22.61 13.29
N GLU A 36 25.41 -22.81 12.81
CA GLU A 36 26.55 -21.93 13.13
C GLU A 36 27.06 -21.20 11.90
N GLY A 37 27.34 -19.91 12.00
CA GLY A 37 27.92 -19.14 10.90
C GLY A 37 28.58 -17.85 11.36
N VAL A 38 29.08 -17.07 10.42
CA VAL A 38 29.74 -15.77 10.69
C VAL A 38 28.75 -14.63 10.47
N VAL A 39 28.71 -13.68 11.40
CA VAL A 39 27.79 -12.54 11.35
C VAL A 39 28.15 -11.58 10.22
N LYS A 40 27.10 -11.14 9.51
CA LYS A 40 27.16 -9.96 8.63
C LYS A 40 25.93 -9.07 8.84
N TRP A 41 26.14 -7.83 9.29
CA TRP A 41 25.13 -6.78 9.35
C TRP A 41 24.88 -6.16 7.97
N LEU A 42 23.61 -6.07 7.57
CA LEU A 42 23.17 -5.39 6.36
C LEU A 42 22.13 -4.32 6.73
N GLU A 43 22.42 -3.06 6.38
CA GLU A 43 21.56 -1.91 6.73
C GLU A 43 20.95 -1.23 5.51
N THR A 44 21.72 -1.17 4.41
CA THR A 44 21.33 -0.45 3.19
C THR A 44 21.23 -1.38 1.99
N PRO A 45 20.43 -1.03 0.95
CA PRO A 45 20.41 -1.79 -0.30
C PRO A 45 21.80 -1.94 -0.93
N GLU A 46 22.66 -0.93 -0.79
CA GLU A 46 24.04 -0.96 -1.24
C GLU A 46 24.86 -2.04 -0.51
N ASP A 47 24.66 -2.20 0.80
CA ASP A 47 25.30 -3.28 1.58
C ASP A 47 24.88 -4.66 1.06
N VAL A 48 23.59 -4.83 0.74
CA VAL A 48 23.03 -6.09 0.23
C VAL A 48 23.59 -6.42 -1.17
N ILE A 49 23.67 -5.43 -2.07
CA ILE A 49 24.24 -5.60 -3.41
C ILE A 49 25.74 -5.96 -3.31
N ALA A 50 26.48 -5.25 -2.46
CA ALA A 50 27.90 -5.52 -2.23
C ALA A 50 28.11 -6.92 -1.61
N PHE A 51 27.25 -7.31 -0.67
CA PHE A 51 27.26 -8.62 -0.03
C PHE A 51 27.05 -9.76 -1.03
N ALA A 52 26.01 -9.67 -1.86
CA ALA A 52 25.71 -10.70 -2.85
C ALA A 52 26.83 -10.86 -3.91
N SER A 53 27.65 -9.83 -4.09
CA SER A 53 28.79 -9.83 -5.02
C SER A 53 30.11 -10.31 -4.37
N SER A 54 30.11 -10.61 -3.07
CA SER A 54 31.34 -10.84 -2.28
C SER A 54 31.96 -12.23 -2.39
N GLY A 55 31.31 -13.18 -3.09
CA GLY A 55 31.80 -14.55 -3.29
C GLY A 55 30.95 -15.58 -2.54
N ASP A 56 31.61 -16.56 -1.91
CA ASP A 56 30.93 -17.61 -1.16
C ASP A 56 30.39 -17.09 0.18
N VAL A 57 29.07 -17.06 0.31
CA VAL A 57 28.35 -16.61 1.52
C VAL A 57 27.68 -17.74 2.28
N SER A 58 27.96 -19.00 1.92
CA SER A 58 27.31 -20.19 2.49
C SER A 58 27.59 -20.41 3.99
N ASP A 59 28.60 -19.73 4.55
CA ASP A 59 28.91 -19.75 5.98
C ASP A 59 28.43 -18.50 6.75
N VAL A 60 27.68 -17.60 6.09
CA VAL A 60 27.26 -16.32 6.66
C VAL A 60 25.86 -16.42 7.28
N VAL A 61 25.69 -15.85 8.47
CA VAL A 61 24.38 -15.51 9.06
C VAL A 61 24.18 -14.00 8.94
N VAL A 62 23.16 -13.62 8.19
CA VAL A 62 22.82 -12.20 7.99
C VAL A 62 22.05 -11.68 9.20
N VAL A 63 22.45 -10.54 9.71
CA VAL A 63 21.73 -9.78 10.73
C VAL A 63 21.19 -8.52 10.06
N ALA A 64 19.89 -8.26 10.20
CA ALA A 64 19.23 -7.08 9.65
C ALA A 64 18.27 -6.46 10.66
N ARG A 65 17.92 -5.19 10.46
CA ARG A 65 16.97 -4.48 11.32
C ARG A 65 15.56 -5.06 11.17
N GLY A 66 15.00 -4.92 9.97
CA GLY A 66 13.62 -5.24 9.64
C GLY A 66 13.47 -6.60 8.96
N GLY A 67 12.23 -7.10 8.99
CA GLY A 67 11.83 -8.40 8.43
C GLY A 67 11.19 -8.33 7.05
N THR A 68 11.52 -7.34 6.21
CA THR A 68 10.95 -7.26 4.86
C THR A 68 11.74 -8.14 3.88
N THR A 69 11.05 -9.03 3.19
CA THR A 69 11.63 -10.01 2.25
C THR A 69 12.46 -9.34 1.18
N THR A 70 11.90 -8.29 0.58
CA THR A 70 12.50 -7.64 -0.59
C THR A 70 13.87 -7.06 -0.29
N PHE A 71 14.11 -6.58 0.93
CA PHE A 71 15.41 -6.07 1.35
C PHE A 71 16.51 -7.15 1.27
N LEU A 72 16.21 -8.38 1.71
CA LEU A 72 17.17 -9.49 1.77
C LEU A 72 17.15 -10.41 0.53
N THR A 73 16.39 -10.05 -0.52
CA THR A 73 16.27 -10.81 -1.78
C THR A 73 17.59 -11.41 -2.26
N MET A 74 18.61 -10.56 -2.44
CA MET A 74 19.89 -11.00 -2.98
C MET A 74 20.66 -11.90 -2.02
N ALA A 75 20.52 -11.69 -0.71
CA ALA A 75 21.14 -12.52 0.31
C ALA A 75 20.51 -13.93 0.36
N LEU A 76 19.18 -14.01 0.28
CA LEU A 76 18.46 -15.29 0.21
C LEU A 76 18.84 -16.08 -1.05
N ASN A 77 18.88 -15.42 -2.21
CA ASN A 77 19.33 -16.03 -3.48
C ASN A 77 20.78 -16.51 -3.43
N ALA A 78 21.65 -15.78 -2.73
CA ALA A 78 23.05 -16.17 -2.58
C ALA A 78 23.26 -17.39 -1.67
N GLY A 79 22.22 -17.82 -0.92
CA GLY A 79 22.25 -19.03 -0.11
C GLY A 79 22.95 -18.85 1.25
N VAL A 80 22.59 -17.80 1.98
CA VAL A 80 23.05 -17.57 3.35
C VAL A 80 22.67 -18.72 4.29
N LYS A 81 23.48 -18.92 5.33
CA LYS A 81 23.32 -20.02 6.28
C LYS A 81 22.21 -19.80 7.29
N GLY A 82 21.85 -18.54 7.55
CA GLY A 82 20.78 -18.17 8.45
C GLY A 82 20.48 -16.68 8.43
N VAL A 83 19.36 -16.30 9.01
CA VAL A 83 18.89 -14.91 9.11
C VAL A 83 18.49 -14.58 10.54
N VAL A 84 18.91 -13.42 11.03
CA VAL A 84 18.46 -12.85 12.30
C VAL A 84 17.93 -11.44 12.07
N THR A 85 16.75 -11.12 12.61
CA THR A 85 16.21 -9.75 12.56
C THR A 85 15.93 -9.18 13.93
N LEU A 86 15.98 -7.85 14.07
CA LEU A 86 15.65 -7.13 15.30
C LEU A 86 14.15 -6.86 15.45
N GLN A 87 13.40 -6.93 14.34
CA GLN A 87 11.96 -6.68 14.26
C GLN A 87 11.28 -7.70 13.33
N GLY A 88 9.95 -7.79 13.40
CA GLY A 88 9.12 -8.66 12.56
C GLY A 88 8.64 -9.94 13.25
N ALA A 89 7.63 -10.57 12.64
CA ALA A 89 6.97 -11.76 13.16
C ALA A 89 7.25 -13.00 12.28
N PRO A 90 7.19 -14.22 12.81
CA PRO A 90 7.32 -15.46 12.02
C PRO A 90 6.34 -15.58 10.85
N GLU A 91 5.18 -14.91 10.95
CA GLU A 91 4.12 -14.85 9.96
C GLU A 91 4.38 -13.79 8.86
N SER A 92 5.44 -13.00 8.99
CA SER A 92 5.85 -12.01 7.98
C SER A 92 6.32 -12.66 6.68
N HIS A 93 6.36 -11.88 5.59
CA HIS A 93 6.84 -12.38 4.30
C HIS A 93 8.27 -12.94 4.37
N LEU A 94 9.19 -12.30 5.11
CA LEU A 94 10.56 -12.83 5.23
C LEU A 94 10.55 -14.15 6.00
N GLY A 95 9.71 -14.24 7.04
CA GLY A 95 9.54 -15.47 7.78
C GLY A 95 9.06 -16.63 6.90
N ILE A 96 8.07 -16.36 6.03
CA ILE A 96 7.60 -17.30 5.01
C ILE A 96 8.76 -17.71 4.09
N LEU A 97 9.44 -16.75 3.46
CA LEU A 97 10.50 -17.04 2.49
C LEU A 97 11.69 -17.79 3.08
N CYS A 98 12.08 -17.49 4.32
CA CYS A 98 13.10 -18.27 5.03
C CYS A 98 12.69 -19.75 5.12
N ARG A 99 11.42 -20.06 5.41
CA ARG A 99 10.92 -21.45 5.39
C ARG A 99 10.95 -22.04 3.98
N GLU A 100 10.53 -21.27 2.98
CA GLU A 100 10.46 -21.73 1.59
C GLU A 100 11.85 -22.06 1.01
N TYR A 101 12.89 -21.33 1.41
CA TYR A 101 14.29 -21.64 1.08
C TYR A 101 14.93 -22.70 1.99
N GLY A 102 14.31 -23.03 3.12
CA GLY A 102 14.91 -23.88 4.15
C GLY A 102 16.04 -23.19 4.93
N ILE A 103 16.00 -21.87 5.04
CA ILE A 103 16.99 -21.05 5.74
C ILE A 103 16.53 -20.81 7.19
N PRO A 104 17.31 -21.26 8.20
CA PRO A 104 17.05 -21.00 9.61
C PRO A 104 16.93 -19.50 9.90
N CYS A 105 15.85 -19.11 10.59
CA CYS A 105 15.57 -17.70 10.87
C CYS A 105 15.03 -17.49 12.28
N ILE A 106 15.55 -16.48 12.98
CA ILE A 106 15.05 -16.01 14.28
C ILE A 106 14.77 -14.51 14.16
N MET A 107 13.53 -14.12 14.40
CA MET A 107 13.06 -12.73 14.24
C MET A 107 12.82 -12.05 15.58
N SER A 108 12.78 -10.72 15.57
CA SER A 108 12.58 -9.90 16.78
C SER A 108 13.54 -10.25 17.91
N VAL A 109 14.81 -10.47 17.58
CA VAL A 109 15.85 -10.79 18.57
C VAL A 109 16.23 -9.53 19.34
N ALA A 110 16.04 -9.57 20.65
CA ALA A 110 16.61 -8.59 21.56
C ALA A 110 17.99 -9.08 22.02
N PHE A 111 19.04 -8.38 21.60
CA PHE A 111 20.41 -8.68 22.02
C PHE A 111 20.77 -7.94 23.31
N ASP A 112 21.28 -8.68 24.31
CA ASP A 112 21.74 -8.13 25.58
C ASP A 112 23.21 -7.68 25.54
N LYS A 113 24.01 -8.23 24.62
CA LYS A 113 25.43 -7.95 24.42
C LYS A 113 25.79 -7.86 22.94
N GLY A 114 26.73 -6.97 22.63
CA GLY A 114 27.26 -6.78 21.27
C GLY A 114 27.78 -5.37 21.06
N VAL A 115 27.97 -4.99 19.80
CA VAL A 115 28.37 -3.64 19.37
C VAL A 115 27.15 -2.79 19.04
N ARG A 116 27.31 -1.46 19.05
CA ARG A 116 26.25 -0.52 18.67
C ARG A 116 26.27 -0.22 17.18
N THR A 117 25.09 -0.24 16.56
CA THR A 117 24.89 0.26 15.20
C THR A 117 24.94 1.80 15.15
N GLY A 118 24.91 2.38 13.94
CA GLY A 118 24.80 3.82 13.76
C GLY A 118 23.52 4.45 14.34
N ARG A 119 22.45 3.66 14.54
CA ARG A 119 21.21 4.11 15.19
C ARG A 119 21.06 3.67 16.66
N GLY A 120 22.09 3.02 17.23
CA GLY A 120 22.16 2.69 18.65
C GLY A 120 21.62 1.31 19.05
N GLU A 121 21.16 0.49 18.11
CA GLU A 121 20.80 -0.91 18.40
C GLU A 121 22.02 -1.72 18.79
N THR A 122 21.88 -2.69 19.69
CA THR A 122 22.94 -3.67 19.99
C THR A 122 22.79 -4.90 19.12
N ILE A 123 23.88 -5.30 18.46
CA ILE A 123 23.98 -6.47 17.59
C ILE A 123 25.32 -7.19 17.78
N PRO A 124 25.44 -8.48 17.43
CA PRO A 124 26.74 -9.12 17.29
C PRO A 124 27.62 -8.39 16.26
N ALA A 125 28.93 -8.30 16.51
CA ALA A 125 29.85 -7.63 15.58
C ALA A 125 30.05 -8.43 14.28
N ASP A 126 30.25 -7.73 13.16
CA ASP A 126 30.65 -8.34 11.89
C ASP A 126 31.86 -9.27 12.06
N GLY A 127 31.81 -10.46 11.48
CA GLY A 127 32.89 -11.45 11.56
C GLY A 127 32.85 -12.37 12.78
N VAL A 128 31.97 -12.13 13.76
CA VAL A 128 31.80 -13.01 14.93
C VAL A 128 31.11 -14.31 14.54
N ARG A 129 31.56 -15.44 15.09
CA ARG A 129 30.87 -16.72 14.97
C ARG A 129 29.66 -16.75 15.89
N ILE A 130 28.49 -17.10 15.34
CA ILE A 130 27.24 -17.25 16.07
C ILE A 130 26.62 -18.63 15.89
N ARG A 131 25.79 -19.02 16.84
CA ARG A 131 24.96 -20.22 16.83
C ARG A 131 23.49 -19.85 17.01
N LEU A 132 22.65 -20.35 16.11
CA LEU A 132 21.19 -20.28 16.17
C LEU A 132 20.65 -21.62 16.66
N ASP A 133 19.96 -21.63 17.78
CA ASP A 133 19.16 -22.78 18.22
C ASP A 133 17.70 -22.55 17.78
N VAL A 134 17.28 -23.37 16.82
CA VAL A 134 15.97 -23.32 16.19
C VAL A 134 15.16 -24.60 16.44
N SER A 135 15.48 -25.32 17.51
CA SER A 135 14.86 -26.60 17.86
C SER A 135 13.50 -26.48 18.54
N ASN A 136 13.15 -25.29 19.06
CA ASN A 136 11.92 -25.04 19.81
C ASN A 136 11.12 -23.88 19.21
N ARG A 137 9.80 -23.85 19.44
CA ARG A 137 8.89 -22.75 19.09
C ARG A 137 8.01 -22.41 20.31
N PRO A 138 7.70 -21.13 20.60
CA PRO A 138 8.00 -19.93 19.82
C PRO A 138 9.44 -19.40 19.95
N ALA A 139 10.24 -19.87 20.91
CA ALA A 139 11.54 -19.26 21.19
C ALA A 139 12.69 -19.83 20.35
N GLY A 140 13.44 -18.95 19.68
CA GLY A 140 14.76 -19.24 19.12
C GLY A 140 15.86 -18.55 19.93
N LEU A 141 17.01 -19.19 20.11
CA LEU A 141 18.13 -18.65 20.89
C LEU A 141 19.31 -18.30 20.00
N VAL A 142 19.96 -17.17 20.28
CA VAL A 142 21.19 -16.74 19.59
C VAL A 142 22.34 -16.70 20.58
N SER A 143 23.43 -17.38 20.23
CA SER A 143 24.69 -17.39 20.99
C SER A 143 25.85 -16.89 20.13
N VAL A 144 26.83 -16.22 20.75
CA VAL A 144 28.09 -15.78 20.12
C VAL A 144 29.27 -16.53 20.74
N GLU A 145 30.40 -16.57 20.04
CA GLU A 145 31.65 -17.08 20.62
C GLU A 145 32.05 -16.28 21.87
N VAL A 146 32.48 -16.97 22.93
CA VAL A 146 32.87 -16.34 24.20
C VAL A 146 34.01 -15.35 23.98
N GLY A 147 33.85 -14.13 24.50
CA GLY A 147 34.86 -13.07 24.35
C GLY A 147 34.71 -12.24 23.06
N SER A 148 33.57 -12.37 22.37
CA SER A 148 33.20 -11.50 21.26
C SER A 148 33.16 -10.02 21.65
N PRO A 149 33.40 -9.08 20.72
CA PRO A 149 33.37 -7.65 21.01
C PRO A 149 32.04 -7.16 21.58
N VAL A 150 32.11 -6.36 22.64
CA VAL A 150 30.97 -5.70 23.29
C VAL A 150 31.26 -4.22 23.46
N ASP A 151 30.26 -3.39 23.22
CA ASP A 151 30.27 -1.96 23.57
C ASP A 151 29.50 -1.73 24.89
N ASP A 152 30.26 -1.53 25.97
CA ASP A 152 29.75 -1.27 27.32
C ASP A 152 29.48 0.23 27.59
N SER A 153 29.51 1.08 26.56
CA SER A 153 29.21 2.51 26.71
C SER A 153 27.76 2.72 27.16
N PRO A 154 27.47 3.70 28.04
CA PRO A 154 26.10 4.01 28.45
C PRO A 154 25.23 4.38 27.24
N PRO A 155 23.93 4.03 27.26
CA PRO A 155 23.02 4.38 26.16
C PRO A 155 22.94 5.90 25.97
N SER A 156 22.73 6.33 24.72
CA SER A 156 22.53 7.74 24.39
C SER A 156 21.36 8.34 25.17
N GLU A 157 21.50 9.58 25.66
CA GLU A 157 20.41 10.34 26.29
C GLU A 157 19.22 10.57 25.33
N ASP A 158 19.43 10.44 24.02
CA ASP A 158 18.42 10.58 22.95
C ASP A 158 17.68 9.27 22.61
N ALA A 159 17.94 8.17 23.33
CA ALA A 159 17.23 6.91 23.08
C ALA A 159 15.73 7.07 23.40
N SER A 160 14.87 6.64 22.46
CA SER A 160 13.42 6.66 22.68
C SER A 160 13.08 5.86 23.95
N PRO A 161 12.23 6.38 24.85
CA PRO A 161 11.89 5.68 26.08
C PRO A 161 11.20 4.36 25.76
N ALA A 162 11.61 3.29 26.44
CA ALA A 162 10.95 1.99 26.34
C ALA A 162 9.47 2.12 26.76
N MET A 163 8.58 1.42 26.06
CA MET A 163 7.17 1.34 26.42
C MET A 163 6.98 0.85 27.86
N SER A 164 6.00 1.40 28.59
CA SER A 164 5.70 0.95 29.94
C SER A 164 5.17 -0.50 29.93
N PRO A 165 5.33 -1.26 31.03
CA PRO A 165 4.77 -2.61 31.14
C PRO A 165 3.26 -2.68 30.85
N GLU A 166 2.51 -1.64 31.22
CA GLU A 166 1.08 -1.54 30.95
C GLU A 166 0.79 -1.36 29.45
N GLN A 167 1.56 -0.51 28.77
CA GLN A 167 1.43 -0.33 27.32
C GLN A 167 1.74 -1.63 26.57
N MET A 168 2.79 -2.35 26.98
CA MET A 168 3.13 -3.66 26.43
C MET A 168 2.03 -4.69 26.64
N ALA A 169 1.43 -4.75 27.84
CA ALA A 169 0.34 -5.65 28.13
C ALA A 169 -0.93 -5.33 27.31
N GLN A 170 -1.20 -4.05 27.06
CA GLN A 170 -2.32 -3.63 26.22
C GLN A 170 -2.10 -4.02 24.75
N ILE A 171 -0.89 -3.80 24.21
CA ILE A 171 -0.53 -4.21 22.85
C ILE A 171 -0.66 -5.72 22.73
N GLN A 172 -0.16 -6.50 23.70
CA GLN A 172 -0.29 -7.96 23.68
C GLN A 172 -1.75 -8.41 23.68
N LEU A 173 -2.61 -7.76 24.49
CA LEU A 173 -4.04 -8.07 24.48
C LEU A 173 -4.69 -7.80 23.12
N LEU A 174 -4.34 -6.68 22.47
CA LEU A 174 -4.86 -6.32 21.15
C LEU A 174 -4.29 -7.19 20.02
N LEU A 175 -3.10 -7.76 20.21
CA LEU A 175 -2.52 -8.75 19.30
C LEU A 175 -3.18 -10.12 19.43
N GLU A 176 -3.74 -10.47 20.59
CA GLU A 176 -4.38 -11.78 20.82
C GLU A 176 -5.90 -11.74 20.63
N LYS A 177 -6.52 -10.57 20.80
CA LYS A 177 -7.96 -10.39 20.72
C LYS A 177 -8.35 -9.07 20.07
N PHE A 178 -9.17 -9.16 19.02
CA PHE A 178 -9.76 -8.02 18.36
C PHE A 178 -10.63 -7.24 19.34
N THR A 179 -10.38 -5.93 19.44
CA THR A 179 -10.98 -5.02 20.43
C THR A 179 -10.84 -5.49 21.88
N GLY A 180 -9.88 -6.40 22.15
CA GLY A 180 -9.64 -7.02 23.45
C GLY A 180 -10.58 -8.17 23.82
N VAL A 181 -11.52 -8.56 22.95
CA VAL A 181 -12.56 -9.56 23.29
C VAL A 181 -12.73 -10.71 22.30
N VAL A 182 -12.67 -10.47 20.98
CA VAL A 182 -12.91 -11.52 19.99
C VAL A 182 -11.58 -12.22 19.66
N PRO A 183 -11.47 -13.56 19.81
CA PRO A 183 -10.22 -14.26 19.55
C PRO A 183 -9.92 -14.40 18.05
N HIS A 184 -8.74 -14.93 17.73
CA HIS A 184 -8.38 -15.40 16.40
C HIS A 184 -9.13 -16.66 15.97
N GLY A 185 -9.08 -16.94 14.67
CA GLY A 185 -9.41 -18.25 14.13
C GLY A 185 -10.91 -18.57 14.18
N VAL A 186 -11.20 -19.88 14.13
CA VAL A 186 -12.56 -20.44 14.10
C VAL A 186 -13.43 -19.99 15.28
N GLU A 187 -12.82 -19.74 16.44
CA GLU A 187 -13.58 -19.24 17.60
C GLU A 187 -13.98 -17.78 17.43
N GLY A 188 -13.14 -16.95 16.80
CA GLY A 188 -13.47 -15.57 16.46
C GLY A 188 -14.57 -15.51 15.42
N ASP A 189 -14.45 -16.32 14.36
CA ASP A 189 -15.46 -16.45 13.32
C ASP A 189 -16.85 -16.77 13.89
N LYS A 190 -16.96 -17.75 14.79
CA LYS A 190 -18.23 -18.07 15.47
C LYS A 190 -18.84 -16.89 16.21
N VAL A 191 -18.03 -16.07 16.87
CA VAL A 191 -18.50 -14.86 17.56
C VAL A 191 -19.03 -13.86 16.55
N MET A 192 -18.27 -13.58 15.49
CA MET A 192 -18.67 -12.64 14.45
C MET A 192 -19.94 -13.08 13.71
N GLN A 193 -20.05 -14.37 13.38
CA GLN A 193 -21.24 -14.94 12.74
C GLN A 193 -22.47 -14.91 13.65
N ALA A 194 -22.31 -15.09 14.97
CA ALA A 194 -23.43 -15.03 15.91
C ALA A 194 -24.03 -13.62 16.05
N GLU A 195 -23.29 -12.57 15.68
CA GLU A 195 -23.75 -11.19 15.72
C GLU A 195 -24.43 -10.73 14.42
N MET A 196 -24.16 -11.41 13.29
CA MET A 196 -24.78 -11.10 12.00
C MET A 196 -26.25 -11.57 11.95
N LYS A 197 -27.12 -10.75 11.38
CA LYS A 197 -28.55 -11.06 11.18
C LYS A 197 -28.89 -11.31 9.72
N THR A 198 -28.07 -10.82 8.80
CA THR A 198 -28.25 -11.00 7.36
C THR A 198 -27.40 -12.16 6.84
N ARG A 199 -27.57 -12.48 5.55
CA ARG A 199 -26.74 -13.46 4.83
C ARG A 199 -25.80 -12.77 3.83
N VAL A 200 -25.39 -11.53 4.13
CA VAL A 200 -24.56 -10.73 3.20
C VAL A 200 -23.26 -11.43 2.80
N LEU A 201 -22.63 -12.20 3.70
CA LEU A 201 -21.40 -12.96 3.43
C LEU A 201 -21.64 -14.39 2.92
N TYR A 202 -22.82 -14.65 2.35
CA TYR A 202 -23.18 -15.95 1.79
C TYR A 202 -23.53 -15.80 0.30
N ALA A 203 -22.93 -16.67 -0.52
CA ALA A 203 -23.13 -16.76 -1.95
C ALA A 203 -24.51 -17.35 -2.32
N ASP A 204 -25.11 -18.17 -1.46
CA ASP A 204 -26.46 -18.74 -1.67
C ASP A 204 -27.61 -17.78 -1.34
N ASP A 205 -27.31 -16.50 -1.15
CA ASP A 205 -28.31 -15.47 -0.91
C ASP A 205 -28.98 -15.01 -2.23
N ASP A 206 -30.32 -15.00 -2.24
CA ASP A 206 -31.17 -14.63 -3.36
C ASP A 206 -31.10 -13.14 -3.75
N THR A 207 -30.25 -12.34 -3.10
CA THR A 207 -30.19 -10.87 -3.24
C THR A 207 -29.07 -10.37 -4.16
N MET A 208 -28.37 -11.26 -4.87
CA MET A 208 -27.28 -10.90 -5.79
C MET A 208 -27.66 -9.89 -6.88
N HIS A 209 -28.93 -9.85 -7.28
CA HIS A 209 -29.46 -8.97 -8.34
C HIS A 209 -30.04 -7.64 -7.83
N ARG A 210 -29.72 -7.25 -6.60
CA ARG A 210 -30.03 -5.91 -6.05
C ARG A 210 -28.81 -5.33 -5.34
N ASP A 211 -28.88 -4.04 -5.03
CA ASP A 211 -27.89 -3.39 -4.19
C ASP A 211 -28.10 -3.78 -2.72
N LEU A 212 -27.02 -3.72 -1.93
CA LEU A 212 -27.05 -4.05 -0.51
C LEU A 212 -27.84 -2.99 0.28
N THR A 213 -28.31 -3.34 1.47
CA THR A 213 -28.85 -2.39 2.44
C THR A 213 -27.73 -1.82 3.33
N VAL A 214 -28.02 -0.73 4.06
CA VAL A 214 -27.10 -0.18 5.07
C VAL A 214 -26.75 -1.23 6.14
N GLU A 215 -27.72 -2.03 6.56
CA GLU A 215 -27.50 -3.10 7.55
C GLU A 215 -26.55 -4.17 6.99
N GLU A 216 -26.77 -4.63 5.76
CA GLU A 216 -25.93 -5.63 5.10
C GLU A 216 -24.48 -5.16 4.91
N VAL A 217 -24.26 -3.95 4.39
CA VAL A 217 -22.89 -3.44 4.20
C VAL A 217 -22.18 -3.24 5.54
N ASN A 218 -22.87 -2.79 6.59
CA ASN A 218 -22.27 -2.59 7.90
C ASN A 218 -21.95 -3.91 8.62
N GLU A 219 -22.77 -4.95 8.47
CA GLU A 219 -22.45 -6.30 8.96
C GLU A 219 -21.21 -6.85 8.26
N ALA A 220 -21.09 -6.65 6.94
CA ALA A 220 -19.93 -7.06 6.19
C ALA A 220 -18.67 -6.29 6.59
N ILE A 221 -18.72 -4.95 6.67
CA ILE A 221 -17.58 -4.11 7.14
C ILE A 221 -17.09 -4.64 8.48
N ARG A 222 -17.99 -4.88 9.44
CA ARG A 222 -17.62 -5.38 10.76
C ARG A 222 -16.91 -6.73 10.71
N TYR A 223 -17.38 -7.67 9.89
CA TYR A 223 -16.71 -8.95 9.73
C TYR A 223 -15.34 -8.78 9.05
N TYR A 224 -15.25 -8.01 7.97
CA TYR A 224 -13.99 -7.74 7.28
C TYR A 224 -12.97 -7.05 8.19
N THR A 225 -13.39 -6.18 9.10
CA THR A 225 -12.48 -5.56 10.07
C THR A 225 -11.89 -6.57 11.05
N TRP A 226 -12.69 -7.50 11.58
CA TRP A 226 -12.15 -8.60 12.39
C TRP A 226 -11.29 -9.55 11.56
N ASN A 227 -11.73 -9.89 10.36
CA ASN A 227 -11.05 -10.83 9.46
C ASN A 227 -9.67 -10.31 9.03
N GLU A 228 -9.56 -9.01 8.74
CA GLU A 228 -8.30 -8.36 8.46
C GLU A 228 -7.39 -8.34 9.69
N TRP A 229 -7.93 -8.02 10.87
CA TRP A 229 -7.18 -8.13 12.13
C TRP A 229 -6.69 -9.56 12.37
N ASP A 230 -7.54 -10.56 12.14
CA ASP A 230 -7.21 -11.97 12.33
C ASP A 230 -6.04 -12.40 11.45
N ALA A 231 -5.97 -11.84 10.25
CA ALA A 231 -4.89 -12.08 9.30
C ALA A 231 -3.63 -11.25 9.51
N LEU A 232 -3.76 -10.00 9.95
CA LEU A 232 -2.70 -8.98 9.80
C LEU A 232 -2.31 -8.29 11.11
N ALA A 233 -2.97 -8.55 12.25
CA ALA A 233 -2.65 -7.85 13.50
C ALA A 233 -1.18 -8.02 13.92
N SER A 234 -0.60 -9.20 13.71
CA SER A 234 0.83 -9.45 13.98
C SER A 234 1.76 -8.59 13.11
N ARG A 235 1.30 -8.15 11.94
CA ARG A 235 2.07 -7.23 11.06
C ARG A 235 2.22 -5.84 11.64
N ALA A 236 1.42 -5.44 12.64
CA ALA A 236 1.67 -4.20 13.37
C ALA A 236 3.05 -4.17 14.06
N THR A 237 3.70 -5.34 14.20
CA THR A 237 5.05 -5.50 14.76
C THR A 237 6.15 -5.60 13.70
N GLU A 238 5.79 -5.56 12.41
CA GLU A 238 6.76 -5.58 11.33
C GLU A 238 7.47 -4.23 11.21
N GLY A 239 8.81 -4.29 11.19
CA GLY A 239 9.67 -3.12 11.10
C GLY A 239 9.70 -2.46 9.73
N GLU A 240 10.47 -1.37 9.64
CA GLU A 240 10.75 -0.67 8.39
C GLU A 240 11.49 -1.58 7.39
N SER A 241 11.17 -1.45 6.09
CA SER A 241 12.00 -2.02 5.03
C SER A 241 13.21 -1.14 4.76
N GLY A 242 14.38 -1.75 4.52
CA GLY A 242 15.54 -1.03 4.00
C GLY A 242 15.44 -0.67 2.51
N LEU A 243 14.50 -1.27 1.75
CA LEU A 243 14.37 -1.06 0.30
C LEU A 243 13.08 -0.32 -0.10
N ILE A 244 11.93 -0.79 0.41
CA ILE A 244 10.59 -0.36 -0.02
C ILE A 244 9.82 0.29 1.15
N PRO A 245 9.46 1.59 1.08
CA PRO A 245 8.77 2.31 2.16
C PRO A 245 7.32 1.83 2.32
N ARG A 246 7.15 0.79 3.14
CA ARG A 246 5.95 -0.04 3.14
C ARG A 246 4.73 0.69 3.68
N GLN A 247 4.85 1.21 4.90
CA GLN A 247 3.74 1.88 5.57
C GLN A 247 3.26 3.08 4.75
N GLU A 248 4.17 3.80 4.10
CA GLU A 248 3.85 4.94 3.25
C GLU A 248 3.10 4.53 1.97
N TYR A 249 3.56 3.50 1.26
CA TYR A 249 2.86 3.04 0.07
C TYR A 249 1.53 2.37 0.42
N GLU A 250 1.45 1.66 1.56
CA GLU A 250 0.20 1.06 2.07
C GLU A 250 -0.82 2.15 2.36
N ALA A 251 -0.42 3.21 3.07
CA ALA A 251 -1.30 4.34 3.36
C ALA A 251 -1.79 5.01 2.07
N MET A 252 -0.89 5.28 1.13
CA MET A 252 -1.22 5.93 -0.13
C MET A 252 -2.10 5.06 -1.03
N GLY A 253 -1.74 3.79 -1.20
CA GLY A 253 -2.48 2.82 -2.01
C GLY A 253 -3.86 2.54 -1.45
N ILE A 254 -3.98 2.22 -0.16
CA ILE A 254 -5.27 1.93 0.47
C ILE A 254 -6.19 3.17 0.43
N MET A 255 -5.67 4.36 0.74
CA MET A 255 -6.45 5.60 0.62
C MET A 255 -6.93 5.84 -0.82
N GLN A 256 -6.13 5.49 -1.82
CA GLN A 256 -6.54 5.61 -3.21
C GLN A 256 -7.63 4.60 -3.61
N CYS A 257 -7.70 3.41 -3.00
CA CYS A 257 -8.78 2.45 -3.24
C CYS A 257 -10.16 3.05 -2.93
N TRP A 258 -10.28 3.88 -1.88
CA TRP A 258 -11.51 4.63 -1.59
C TRP A 258 -11.95 5.56 -2.73
N PHE A 259 -10.99 6.22 -3.37
CA PHE A 259 -11.30 7.15 -4.46
C PHE A 259 -11.57 6.45 -5.79
N ARG A 260 -11.00 5.26 -6.02
CA ARG A 260 -10.97 4.63 -7.35
C ARG A 260 -11.82 3.37 -7.49
N HIS A 261 -11.75 2.43 -6.54
CA HIS A 261 -12.36 1.11 -6.71
C HIS A 261 -13.88 1.14 -6.86
N PRO A 262 -14.64 1.93 -6.07
CA PRO A 262 -16.08 2.01 -6.27
C PRO A 262 -16.47 2.44 -7.68
N ASP A 263 -15.76 3.41 -8.25
CA ASP A 263 -16.06 3.91 -9.61
C ASP A 263 -15.72 2.87 -10.66
N TRP A 264 -14.54 2.25 -10.57
CA TRP A 264 -14.12 1.23 -11.53
C TRP A 264 -15.07 0.03 -11.54
N LEU A 265 -15.43 -0.49 -10.36
CA LEU A 265 -16.31 -1.64 -10.25
C LEU A 265 -17.74 -1.32 -10.70
N ARG A 266 -18.25 -0.12 -10.38
CA ARG A 266 -19.56 0.34 -10.85
C ARG A 266 -19.60 0.46 -12.37
N VAL A 267 -18.60 1.11 -12.96
CA VAL A 267 -18.48 1.27 -14.42
C VAL A 267 -18.38 -0.09 -15.13
N ILE A 268 -17.63 -1.04 -14.56
CA ILE A 268 -17.55 -2.41 -15.08
C ILE A 268 -18.92 -3.07 -15.06
N GLU A 269 -19.60 -3.07 -13.92
CA GLU A 269 -20.91 -3.72 -13.79
C GLU A 269 -21.97 -3.08 -14.69
N ASP A 270 -22.03 -1.75 -14.76
CA ASP A 270 -23.00 -1.04 -15.61
C ASP A 270 -22.81 -1.41 -17.09
N LYS A 271 -21.57 -1.70 -17.50
CA LYS A 271 -21.25 -2.07 -18.88
C LYS A 271 -21.53 -3.54 -19.19
N ILE A 272 -21.13 -4.45 -18.32
CA ILE A 272 -21.17 -5.89 -18.61
C ILE A 272 -22.40 -6.60 -18.02
N GLY A 273 -23.02 -6.00 -17.01
CA GLY A 273 -24.14 -6.54 -16.26
C GLY A 273 -23.73 -7.54 -15.17
N ILE A 274 -24.61 -7.69 -14.17
CA ILE A 274 -24.42 -8.54 -12.98
C ILE A 274 -24.04 -9.98 -13.33
N ASP A 275 -24.73 -10.60 -14.28
CA ASP A 275 -24.50 -12.02 -14.61
C ASP A 275 -23.08 -12.25 -15.15
N LYS A 276 -22.54 -11.31 -15.94
CA LYS A 276 -21.15 -11.40 -16.42
C LYS A 276 -20.13 -11.15 -15.31
N VAL A 277 -20.44 -10.30 -14.33
CA VAL A 277 -19.59 -10.16 -13.14
C VAL A 277 -19.52 -11.50 -12.40
N ILE A 278 -20.64 -12.20 -12.24
CA ILE A 278 -20.66 -13.55 -11.64
C ILE A 278 -19.84 -14.53 -12.49
N GLU A 279 -19.98 -14.51 -13.82
CA GLU A 279 -19.17 -15.36 -14.72
C GLU A 279 -17.66 -15.10 -14.58
N ILE A 280 -17.23 -13.84 -14.44
CA ILE A 280 -15.82 -13.49 -14.18
C ILE A 280 -15.35 -14.13 -12.87
N GLY A 281 -16.15 -14.05 -11.81
CA GLY A 281 -15.82 -14.66 -10.51
C GLY A 281 -15.52 -16.17 -10.62
N ALA A 282 -16.23 -16.88 -11.51
CA ALA A 282 -16.05 -18.32 -11.72
C ALA A 282 -14.69 -18.69 -12.32
N LEU A 283 -13.92 -17.73 -12.85
CA LEU A 283 -12.55 -17.99 -13.30
C LEU A 283 -11.68 -18.52 -12.15
N GLY A 284 -11.90 -18.08 -10.91
CA GLY A 284 -11.12 -18.51 -9.75
C GLY A 284 -11.22 -20.01 -9.38
N ARG A 285 -12.29 -20.69 -9.83
CA ARG A 285 -12.44 -22.15 -9.67
C ARG A 285 -12.11 -22.95 -10.94
N ASN A 286 -12.07 -22.28 -12.08
CA ASN A 286 -11.91 -22.89 -13.40
C ASN A 286 -10.49 -22.78 -13.96
N GLU A 287 -9.72 -21.77 -13.54
CA GLU A 287 -8.38 -21.50 -14.06
C GLU A 287 -7.31 -21.61 -12.96
N ILE A 288 -6.11 -22.02 -13.38
CA ILE A 288 -4.89 -21.95 -12.56
C ILE A 288 -4.05 -20.73 -12.98
N GLY A 289 -3.24 -20.21 -12.06
CA GLY A 289 -2.41 -19.03 -12.36
C GLY A 289 -3.27 -17.81 -12.70
N THR A 290 -4.43 -17.68 -12.05
CA THR A 290 -5.35 -16.54 -12.23
C THR A 290 -5.31 -15.63 -11.01
N LYS A 291 -5.32 -14.32 -11.26
CA LYS A 291 -5.47 -13.31 -10.20
C LYS A 291 -6.94 -13.03 -9.85
N VAL A 292 -7.90 -13.67 -10.54
CA VAL A 292 -9.28 -13.74 -10.03
C VAL A 292 -9.32 -14.79 -8.92
N ASN A 293 -8.82 -14.42 -7.74
CA ASN A 293 -8.61 -15.31 -6.61
C ASN A 293 -9.04 -14.64 -5.29
N MET A 294 -8.97 -15.37 -4.18
CA MET A 294 -9.46 -14.87 -2.88
C MET A 294 -8.78 -13.57 -2.47
N LEU A 295 -7.45 -13.47 -2.62
CA LEU A 295 -6.71 -12.26 -2.24
C LEU A 295 -7.24 -11.01 -2.94
N HIS A 296 -7.43 -11.07 -4.26
CA HIS A 296 -7.86 -9.90 -5.02
C HIS A 296 -9.31 -9.52 -4.70
N LEU A 297 -10.20 -10.50 -4.55
CA LEU A 297 -11.58 -10.23 -4.15
C LEU A 297 -11.67 -9.70 -2.72
N TRP A 298 -10.90 -10.27 -1.80
CA TRP A 298 -10.79 -9.82 -0.41
C TRP A 298 -10.29 -8.38 -0.34
N ALA A 299 -9.26 -8.07 -1.11
CA ALA A 299 -8.68 -6.73 -1.17
C ALA A 299 -9.65 -5.70 -1.75
N LEU A 300 -10.41 -6.05 -2.81
CA LEU A 300 -11.47 -5.20 -3.36
C LEU A 300 -12.64 -4.98 -2.38
N ALA A 301 -12.90 -5.92 -1.46
CA ALA A 301 -13.92 -5.76 -0.43
C ALA A 301 -13.46 -4.85 0.73
N THR A 302 -12.23 -5.03 1.23
CA THR A 302 -11.76 -4.33 2.44
C THR A 302 -11.12 -2.96 2.14
N ALA A 303 -10.28 -2.86 1.10
CA ALA A 303 -9.43 -1.70 0.89
C ALA A 303 -10.18 -0.37 0.69
N PRO A 304 -11.35 -0.31 0.06
CA PRO A 304 -12.12 0.94 -0.03
C PRO A 304 -12.60 1.44 1.35
N SER A 305 -13.04 0.53 2.22
CA SER A 305 -13.49 0.88 3.57
C SER A 305 -12.32 1.32 4.44
N PHE A 306 -11.19 0.61 4.37
CA PHE A 306 -9.95 1.02 5.03
C PHE A 306 -9.49 2.38 4.50
N GLY A 307 -9.47 2.57 3.19
CA GLY A 307 -9.07 3.82 2.54
C GLY A 307 -9.90 5.02 2.99
N ARG A 308 -11.20 4.81 3.18
CA ARG A 308 -12.09 5.80 3.80
C ARG A 308 -11.67 6.11 5.24
N GLY A 309 -11.32 5.09 6.03
CA GLY A 309 -10.78 5.26 7.38
C GLY A 309 -9.51 6.13 7.41
N ILE A 310 -8.58 5.94 6.47
CA ILE A 310 -7.38 6.79 6.34
C ILE A 310 -7.76 8.22 5.99
N ALA A 311 -8.67 8.41 5.03
CA ALA A 311 -9.13 9.74 4.64
C ALA A 311 -9.83 10.50 5.80
N LEU A 312 -10.56 9.78 6.65
CA LEU A 312 -11.18 10.32 7.87
C LEU A 312 -10.14 10.71 8.93
N GLU A 313 -9.13 9.88 9.19
CA GLU A 313 -8.02 10.19 10.12
C GLU A 313 -7.22 11.43 9.69
N LEU A 314 -7.17 11.70 8.38
CA LEU A 314 -6.56 12.89 7.80
C LEU A 314 -7.52 14.08 7.67
N ASN A 315 -8.75 13.98 8.23
CA ASN A 315 -9.81 14.99 8.18
C ASN A 315 -10.20 15.46 6.76
N LEU A 316 -10.03 14.61 5.74
CA LEU A 316 -10.23 15.02 4.35
C LEU A 316 -11.71 15.21 3.98
N HIS A 317 -12.63 14.54 4.68
CA HIS A 317 -14.07 14.68 4.54
C HIS A 317 -14.79 14.14 5.79
N ASP A 318 -16.09 14.39 5.89
CA ASP A 318 -16.94 13.89 6.97
C ASP A 318 -17.33 12.42 6.78
N LEU A 319 -17.92 11.83 7.82
CA LEU A 319 -18.28 10.41 7.86
C LEU A 319 -19.31 10.04 6.77
N ASP A 320 -20.28 10.89 6.50
CA ASP A 320 -21.38 10.64 5.55
C ASP A 320 -21.02 10.91 4.09
N TYR A 321 -19.91 11.61 3.81
CA TYR A 321 -19.51 11.98 2.45
C TYR A 321 -19.32 10.74 1.54
N LYS A 322 -20.24 10.60 0.58
CA LYS A 322 -20.29 9.53 -0.44
C LYS A 322 -20.11 8.13 0.13
N ALA A 323 -20.47 7.92 1.40
CA ALA A 323 -20.22 6.66 2.11
C ALA A 323 -20.89 5.45 1.43
N ASP A 324 -21.97 5.68 0.66
CA ASP A 324 -22.67 4.63 -0.07
C ASP A 324 -21.83 3.95 -1.17
N ARG A 325 -20.75 4.59 -1.62
CA ARG A 325 -19.80 3.97 -2.56
C ARG A 325 -19.19 2.66 -2.03
N ILE A 326 -19.13 2.49 -0.71
CA ILE A 326 -18.70 1.22 -0.09
C ILE A 326 -19.72 0.11 -0.37
N ARG A 327 -21.02 0.42 -0.32
CA ARG A 327 -22.10 -0.52 -0.62
C ARG A 327 -22.05 -0.97 -2.07
N ASP A 328 -21.85 -0.05 -3.00
CA ASP A 328 -21.70 -0.37 -4.43
C ASP A 328 -20.53 -1.31 -4.66
N CYS A 329 -19.36 -0.96 -4.13
CA CYS A 329 -18.14 -1.73 -4.27
C CYS A 329 -18.32 -3.16 -3.72
N LEU A 330 -18.82 -3.27 -2.48
CA LEU A 330 -19.03 -4.57 -1.85
C LEU A 330 -20.10 -5.41 -2.58
N GLY A 331 -21.14 -4.77 -3.13
CA GLY A 331 -22.17 -5.45 -3.93
C GLY A 331 -21.58 -6.14 -5.16
N VAL A 332 -20.70 -5.45 -5.90
CA VAL A 332 -20.00 -6.03 -7.07
C VAL A 332 -19.06 -7.15 -6.64
N VAL A 333 -18.28 -6.95 -5.58
CA VAL A 333 -17.35 -7.98 -5.07
C VAL A 333 -18.08 -9.23 -4.61
N ARG A 334 -19.24 -9.08 -3.98
CA ARG A 334 -20.10 -10.19 -3.58
C ARG A 334 -20.57 -11.02 -4.78
N ARG A 335 -20.88 -10.39 -5.90
CA ARG A 335 -21.24 -11.07 -7.15
C ARG A 335 -20.04 -11.83 -7.74
N LEU A 336 -18.82 -11.29 -7.61
CA LEU A 336 -17.59 -12.03 -7.96
C LEU A 336 -17.43 -13.27 -7.07
N TYR A 337 -17.65 -13.15 -5.76
CA TYR A 337 -17.61 -14.29 -4.85
C TYR A 337 -18.68 -15.33 -5.15
N LYS A 338 -19.89 -14.93 -5.59
CA LYS A 338 -20.92 -15.87 -6.08
C LYS A 338 -20.37 -16.76 -7.18
N GLY A 339 -19.64 -16.19 -8.14
CA GLY A 339 -19.00 -16.95 -9.20
C GLY A 339 -17.93 -17.91 -8.69
N MET A 340 -17.10 -17.43 -7.77
CA MET A 340 -15.94 -18.17 -7.24
C MET A 340 -16.36 -19.38 -6.38
N TRP A 341 -17.26 -19.17 -5.42
CA TRP A 341 -17.66 -20.19 -4.45
C TRP A 341 -18.91 -20.97 -4.86
N GLY A 342 -19.75 -20.40 -5.72
CA GLY A 342 -21.06 -20.95 -6.02
C GLY A 342 -22.05 -20.69 -4.90
N ASP A 343 -22.08 -21.54 -3.87
CA ASP A 343 -23.03 -21.49 -2.75
C ASP A 343 -22.31 -21.57 -1.39
N GLY A 344 -22.94 -21.06 -0.33
CA GLY A 344 -22.37 -21.07 1.03
C GLY A 344 -21.58 -19.81 1.37
N PRO A 345 -20.79 -19.80 2.46
CA PRO A 345 -20.01 -18.63 2.86
C PRO A 345 -18.98 -18.18 1.81
N ILE A 346 -18.73 -16.88 1.71
CA ILE A 346 -17.81 -16.32 0.68
C ILE A 346 -16.35 -16.16 1.13
N LEU A 347 -16.04 -16.52 2.37
CA LEU A 347 -14.73 -16.37 3.00
C LEU A 347 -14.25 -17.72 3.53
N ALA A 348 -12.94 -17.97 3.43
CA ALA A 348 -12.28 -19.15 3.98
C ALA A 348 -12.34 -19.16 5.51
N SER A 349 -12.27 -18.00 6.17
CA SER A 349 -12.44 -17.90 7.64
C SER A 349 -13.79 -18.41 8.14
N MET A 350 -14.82 -18.38 7.29
CA MET A 350 -16.17 -18.91 7.55
C MET A 350 -16.32 -20.41 7.18
N GLN A 351 -15.25 -21.02 6.66
CA GLN A 351 -15.21 -22.40 6.16
C GLN A 351 -14.09 -23.18 6.84
N ASP A 352 -13.94 -23.00 8.15
CA ASP A 352 -12.88 -23.61 8.96
C ASP A 352 -11.47 -23.37 8.37
N TYR A 353 -11.26 -22.21 7.75
CA TYR A 353 -10.01 -21.82 7.07
C TYR A 353 -9.59 -22.81 5.98
N ARG A 354 -10.57 -23.32 5.24
CA ARG A 354 -10.37 -24.14 4.04
C ARG A 354 -10.81 -23.39 2.79
N ALA A 355 -10.04 -23.52 1.73
CA ALA A 355 -10.29 -22.90 0.44
C ALA A 355 -10.24 -23.92 -0.71
N GLU A 356 -11.22 -24.82 -0.74
CA GLU A 356 -11.38 -25.84 -1.78
C GLU A 356 -12.04 -25.22 -3.04
N LEU A 357 -11.30 -24.32 -3.71
CA LEU A 357 -11.83 -23.50 -4.81
C LEU A 357 -11.89 -24.25 -6.15
N LEU A 358 -10.79 -24.86 -6.56
CA LEU A 358 -10.64 -25.43 -7.90
C LEU A 358 -11.59 -26.61 -8.12
N GLU A 359 -12.11 -26.71 -9.34
CA GLU A 359 -12.87 -27.89 -9.75
C GLU A 359 -12.03 -29.16 -9.61
N ARG A 360 -12.69 -30.27 -9.26
CA ARG A 360 -12.03 -31.56 -9.02
C ARG A 360 -11.17 -32.04 -10.19
N SER A 361 -11.56 -31.70 -11.41
CA SER A 361 -10.82 -31.99 -12.64
C SER A 361 -9.37 -31.49 -12.62
N TRP A 362 -9.09 -30.36 -11.96
CA TRP A 362 -7.73 -29.86 -11.77
C TRP A 362 -6.92 -30.72 -10.81
N ILE A 363 -7.53 -31.13 -9.69
CA ILE A 363 -6.86 -31.98 -8.69
C ILE A 363 -6.49 -33.33 -9.32
N ASP A 364 -7.38 -33.89 -10.13
CA ASP A 364 -7.13 -35.13 -10.87
C ASP A 364 -6.00 -34.93 -11.90
N ARG A 365 -6.00 -33.82 -12.65
CA ARG A 365 -4.94 -33.46 -13.61
C ARG A 365 -3.57 -33.24 -12.95
N PHE A 366 -3.53 -32.63 -11.76
CA PHE A 366 -2.31 -32.52 -10.97
C PHE A 366 -1.82 -33.91 -10.55
N ALA A 367 -2.73 -34.80 -10.18
CA ALA A 367 -2.39 -36.14 -9.77
C ALA A 367 -1.75 -36.99 -10.89
N GLU A 368 -2.16 -36.77 -12.13
CA GLU A 368 -1.58 -37.44 -13.31
C GLU A 368 -0.14 -37.00 -13.62
N ASN A 369 0.27 -35.80 -13.18
CA ASN A 369 1.55 -35.17 -13.54
C ASN A 369 2.49 -35.00 -12.34
N ARG A 370 2.36 -35.85 -11.31
CA ARG A 370 3.18 -35.79 -10.09
C ARG A 370 4.63 -36.16 -10.35
N ILE A 371 5.53 -35.40 -9.72
CA ILE A 371 6.97 -35.64 -9.62
C ILE A 371 7.26 -36.01 -8.17
N SER A 372 7.84 -37.19 -7.94
CA SER A 372 8.22 -37.64 -6.60
C SER A 372 9.37 -36.79 -6.03
N LEU A 373 9.28 -36.43 -4.75
CA LEU A 373 10.33 -35.76 -3.98
C LEU A 373 11.00 -36.68 -2.95
N GLU A 374 10.88 -38.01 -3.13
CA GLU A 374 11.63 -38.99 -2.32
C GLU A 374 13.15 -38.88 -2.56
N ASP A 375 13.54 -38.52 -3.78
CA ASP A 375 14.93 -38.26 -4.14
C ASP A 375 15.41 -36.92 -3.56
N PRO A 376 16.52 -36.88 -2.78
CA PRO A 376 17.03 -35.65 -2.19
C PRO A 376 17.40 -34.55 -3.21
N GLU A 377 17.86 -34.92 -4.40
CA GLU A 377 18.20 -33.94 -5.45
C GLU A 377 16.95 -33.32 -6.07
N ALA A 378 15.92 -34.12 -6.36
CA ALA A 378 14.61 -33.63 -6.77
C ALA A 378 14.00 -32.68 -5.72
N ARG A 379 14.05 -33.06 -4.43
CA ARG A 379 13.57 -32.22 -3.33
C ARG A 379 14.31 -30.89 -3.24
N ASN A 380 15.64 -30.91 -3.35
CA ASN A 380 16.44 -29.69 -3.33
C ASN A 380 16.14 -28.79 -4.53
N THR A 381 15.99 -29.37 -5.73
CA THR A 381 15.62 -28.66 -6.95
C THR A 381 14.29 -27.94 -6.78
N PHE A 382 13.26 -28.66 -6.32
CA PHE A 382 11.94 -28.08 -6.05
C PHE A 382 12.01 -26.95 -5.02
N GLN A 383 12.63 -27.18 -3.86
CA GLN A 383 12.71 -26.20 -2.78
C GLN A 383 13.36 -24.89 -3.25
N ARG A 384 14.48 -24.97 -3.98
CA ARG A 384 15.17 -23.79 -4.50
C ARG A 384 14.37 -23.06 -5.57
N PHE A 385 13.70 -23.80 -6.45
CA PHE A 385 12.81 -23.22 -7.46
C PHE A 385 11.63 -22.49 -6.81
N ASN A 386 10.95 -23.14 -5.87
CA ASN A 386 9.80 -22.59 -5.15
C ASN A 386 10.16 -21.29 -4.41
N GLY A 387 11.24 -21.28 -3.63
CA GLY A 387 11.71 -20.07 -2.96
C GLY A 387 12.05 -18.94 -3.95
N SER A 388 12.77 -19.25 -5.03
CA SER A 388 13.16 -18.26 -6.04
C SER A 388 11.97 -17.65 -6.79
N ALA A 389 10.98 -18.48 -7.14
CA ALA A 389 9.76 -18.02 -7.78
C ALA A 389 8.98 -17.09 -6.85
N GLU A 390 8.73 -17.49 -5.60
CA GLU A 390 8.03 -16.65 -4.63
C GLU A 390 8.73 -15.32 -4.41
N LEU A 391 10.05 -15.34 -4.24
CA LEU A 391 10.83 -14.15 -4.02
C LEU A 391 10.69 -13.16 -5.19
N MET A 392 10.72 -13.66 -6.42
CA MET A 392 10.47 -12.86 -7.61
C MET A 392 9.04 -12.27 -7.60
N GLY A 393 8.03 -13.07 -7.23
CA GLY A 393 6.64 -12.62 -7.12
C GLY A 393 6.43 -11.51 -6.09
N PHE A 394 7.04 -11.64 -4.91
CA PHE A 394 7.03 -10.59 -3.87
C PHE A 394 7.75 -9.31 -4.35
N LEU A 395 8.91 -9.44 -4.99
CA LEU A 395 9.67 -8.29 -5.47
C LEU A 395 8.94 -7.54 -6.60
N LEU A 396 8.36 -8.27 -7.56
CA LEU A 396 7.53 -7.69 -8.63
C LEU A 396 6.34 -6.91 -8.07
N SER A 397 5.79 -7.39 -6.97
CA SER A 397 4.64 -6.82 -6.28
C SER A 397 5.02 -5.93 -5.11
N PHE A 398 6.21 -5.33 -5.10
CA PHE A 398 6.60 -4.34 -4.07
C PHE A 398 6.46 -4.82 -2.61
N ASP A 399 6.87 -6.05 -2.33
CA ASP A 399 6.80 -6.71 -1.01
C ASP A 399 5.39 -6.97 -0.48
N ASN A 400 4.40 -7.06 -1.38
CA ASN A 400 3.06 -7.50 -1.03
C ASN A 400 2.68 -8.82 -1.70
N ARG A 401 1.56 -9.38 -1.21
CA ARG A 401 1.16 -10.75 -1.51
C ARG A 401 0.49 -10.93 -2.88
N LEU A 402 0.27 -9.88 -3.68
CA LEU A 402 -0.35 -10.04 -5.01
C LEU A 402 0.44 -10.91 -5.99
N GLY A 403 1.72 -11.14 -5.70
CA GLY A 403 2.58 -12.04 -6.43
C GLY A 403 2.40 -13.52 -6.09
N VAL A 404 1.66 -13.87 -5.03
CA VAL A 404 1.52 -15.26 -4.55
C VAL A 404 0.11 -15.51 -4.01
N GLY A 405 -0.54 -16.59 -4.44
CA GLY A 405 -1.85 -17.00 -3.92
C GLY A 405 -1.88 -18.49 -3.58
N ASP A 406 -2.09 -18.81 -2.30
CA ASP A 406 -2.32 -20.18 -1.85
C ASP A 406 -3.81 -20.49 -1.68
N HIS A 407 -4.20 -21.74 -1.95
CA HIS A 407 -5.53 -22.26 -1.65
C HIS A 407 -5.54 -23.79 -1.47
N GLY A 408 -6.60 -24.32 -0.86
CA GLY A 408 -6.71 -25.69 -0.37
C GLY A 408 -7.00 -25.70 1.15
N PRO A 409 -6.75 -26.80 1.87
CA PRO A 409 -6.30 -28.11 1.38
C PRO A 409 -7.41 -28.85 0.63
N TYR A 410 -7.08 -29.47 -0.52
CA TYR A 410 -8.00 -30.33 -1.26
C TYR A 410 -7.87 -31.78 -0.80
N PRO A 411 -8.93 -32.42 -0.26
CA PRO A 411 -8.85 -33.80 0.21
C PRO A 411 -8.68 -34.82 -0.93
N LEU A 412 -7.86 -35.84 -0.69
CA LEU A 412 -7.65 -36.98 -1.59
C LEU A 412 -8.36 -38.23 -1.08
N GLU A 413 -8.59 -39.20 -1.98
CA GLU A 413 -9.30 -40.45 -1.64
C GLU A 413 -8.54 -41.35 -0.66
N ASP A 414 -7.21 -41.25 -0.65
CA ASP A 414 -6.32 -41.99 0.25
C ASP A 414 -6.25 -41.40 1.66
N GLY A 415 -6.88 -40.24 1.89
CA GLY A 415 -6.83 -39.49 3.15
C GLY A 415 -5.73 -38.43 3.20
N GLY A 416 -4.91 -38.30 2.15
CA GLY A 416 -3.97 -37.19 1.99
C GLY A 416 -4.66 -35.93 1.51
N PHE A 417 -3.87 -34.90 1.18
CA PHE A 417 -4.40 -33.65 0.65
C PHE A 417 -3.42 -32.94 -0.30
N VAL A 418 -3.94 -31.93 -1.00
CA VAL A 418 -3.17 -31.06 -1.90
C VAL A 418 -3.25 -29.61 -1.45
N LEU A 419 -2.11 -28.93 -1.37
CA LEU A 419 -2.05 -27.47 -1.36
C LEU A 419 -1.67 -26.98 -2.74
N VAL A 420 -2.29 -25.89 -3.19
CA VAL A 420 -1.98 -25.31 -4.50
C VAL A 420 -1.56 -23.86 -4.29
N ARG A 421 -0.47 -23.50 -4.97
CA ARG A 421 0.16 -22.19 -4.93
C ARG A 421 0.30 -21.65 -6.33
N ASP A 422 -0.22 -20.46 -6.57
CA ASP A 422 0.07 -19.67 -7.75
C ASP A 422 1.13 -18.62 -7.44
N VAL A 423 2.14 -18.52 -8.29
CA VAL A 423 3.19 -17.49 -8.20
C VAL A 423 3.24 -16.70 -9.51
N PHE A 424 3.04 -15.39 -9.44
CA PHE A 424 3.00 -14.49 -10.59
C PHE A 424 4.36 -13.84 -10.79
N LEU A 425 4.99 -14.11 -11.94
CA LEU A 425 6.39 -13.78 -12.21
C LEU A 425 6.54 -12.61 -13.20
N ASN A 426 5.47 -12.23 -13.88
CA ASN A 426 5.48 -11.17 -14.89
C ASN A 426 4.14 -10.41 -14.84
N GLU A 427 4.17 -9.08 -14.97
CA GLU A 427 2.97 -8.24 -15.01
C GLU A 427 3.19 -7.09 -15.99
N PRO A 428 2.78 -7.24 -17.27
CA PRO A 428 3.00 -6.22 -18.29
C PRO A 428 2.35 -4.86 -18.02
N ALA A 429 1.39 -4.79 -17.09
CA ALA A 429 0.79 -3.52 -16.68
C ALA A 429 1.71 -2.67 -15.80
N TYR A 430 2.74 -3.25 -15.20
CA TYR A 430 3.66 -2.53 -14.31
C TYR A 430 4.86 -2.00 -15.08
N SER A 431 5.08 -0.68 -15.00
CA SER A 431 6.17 0.00 -15.72
C SER A 431 7.57 -0.42 -15.28
N TRP A 432 7.71 -0.98 -14.08
CA TRP A 432 8.97 -1.53 -13.56
C TRP A 432 9.19 -3.00 -13.93
N CYS A 433 8.20 -3.70 -14.48
CA CYS A 433 8.37 -5.08 -14.94
C CYS A 433 9.19 -5.11 -16.24
N ASP A 434 10.17 -6.02 -16.33
CA ASP A 434 10.85 -6.31 -17.59
C ASP A 434 10.15 -7.47 -18.30
N THR A 435 9.31 -7.14 -19.27
CA THR A 435 8.55 -8.11 -20.07
C THR A 435 9.45 -8.94 -21.01
N GLN A 436 10.72 -8.58 -21.17
CA GLN A 436 11.70 -9.32 -21.97
C GLN A 436 12.59 -10.23 -21.12
N SER A 437 12.33 -10.33 -19.81
CA SER A 437 13.10 -11.18 -18.87
C SER A 437 13.05 -12.68 -19.17
N GLY A 438 12.12 -13.13 -20.02
CA GLY A 438 11.90 -14.54 -20.31
C GLY A 438 11.08 -15.27 -19.24
N LEU A 439 10.63 -14.55 -18.20
CA LEU A 439 9.72 -15.10 -17.20
C LEU A 439 8.30 -15.29 -17.77
N PRO A 440 7.64 -16.42 -17.47
CA PRO A 440 6.23 -16.61 -17.80
C PRO A 440 5.35 -15.69 -16.94
N TRP A 441 4.06 -15.59 -17.28
CA TRP A 441 3.09 -14.91 -16.45
C TRP A 441 3.03 -15.49 -15.03
N SER A 442 2.86 -16.81 -14.92
CA SER A 442 2.79 -17.47 -13.62
C SER A 442 3.26 -18.92 -13.67
N VAL A 443 3.55 -19.44 -12.48
CA VAL A 443 3.66 -20.88 -12.22
C VAL A 443 2.65 -21.30 -11.17
N THR A 444 2.02 -22.45 -11.37
CA THR A 444 1.13 -23.09 -10.40
C THR A 444 1.80 -24.34 -9.85
N ILE A 445 1.86 -24.48 -8.53
CA ILE A 445 2.52 -25.57 -7.82
C ILE A 445 1.47 -26.29 -6.97
N ALA A 446 1.18 -27.54 -7.30
CA ALA A 446 0.36 -28.44 -6.48
C ALA A 446 1.26 -29.35 -5.65
N MET A 447 1.18 -29.23 -4.32
CA MET A 447 1.97 -29.98 -3.33
C MET A 447 1.13 -31.05 -2.67
N PHE A 448 1.56 -32.32 -2.78
CA PHE A 448 0.85 -33.48 -2.27
C PHE A 448 1.40 -33.93 -0.92
N PHE A 449 0.50 -34.10 0.04
CA PHE A 449 0.80 -34.53 1.40
C PHE A 449 0.16 -35.89 1.67
N PRO A 450 0.90 -36.84 2.27
CA PRO A 450 0.36 -38.15 2.61
C PRO A 450 -0.61 -38.06 3.81
N PRO A 451 -1.47 -39.07 4.02
CA PRO A 451 -2.45 -39.09 5.11
C PRO A 451 -1.85 -38.98 6.52
N ASP A 452 -0.62 -39.42 6.69
CA ASP A 452 0.13 -39.42 7.95
C ASP A 452 1.14 -38.27 8.05
N SER A 453 1.05 -37.26 7.18
CA SER A 453 1.94 -36.09 7.18
C SER A 453 2.00 -35.34 8.51
N GLY A 454 0.90 -35.37 9.28
CA GLY A 454 0.78 -34.66 10.56
C GLY A 454 0.74 -33.14 10.43
N VAL A 455 0.49 -32.62 9.21
CA VAL A 455 0.40 -31.19 8.92
C VAL A 455 -1.05 -30.73 9.02
N ASP A 456 -1.32 -29.82 9.95
CA ASP A 456 -2.56 -29.05 10.01
C ASP A 456 -2.43 -27.78 9.16
N VAL A 457 -3.50 -27.36 8.49
CA VAL A 457 -3.50 -26.26 7.51
C VAL A 457 -4.58 -25.26 7.84
N GLN A 458 -4.22 -23.99 7.84
CA GLN A 458 -5.11 -22.84 7.94
C GLN A 458 -4.89 -21.94 6.72
N MET A 459 -5.93 -21.77 5.90
CA MET A 459 -5.94 -20.88 4.74
C MET A 459 -6.67 -19.58 5.06
N MET A 460 -5.94 -18.47 4.99
CA MET A 460 -6.48 -17.13 5.21
C MET A 460 -7.09 -16.55 3.93
N ASP A 461 -8.06 -15.64 4.05
CA ASP A 461 -8.78 -15.04 2.92
C ASP A 461 -7.89 -14.28 1.93
N LEU A 462 -6.83 -13.64 2.44
CA LEU A 462 -5.76 -13.05 1.65
C LEU A 462 -4.83 -14.09 0.96
N SER A 463 -5.28 -15.34 0.81
CA SER A 463 -4.55 -16.45 0.18
C SER A 463 -3.19 -16.72 0.83
N THR A 464 -3.12 -16.63 2.17
CA THR A 464 -1.95 -17.01 2.97
C THR A 464 -2.17 -18.36 3.61
N VAL A 465 -1.24 -19.29 3.41
CA VAL A 465 -1.25 -20.57 4.12
C VAL A 465 -0.40 -20.50 5.39
N PHE A 466 -0.97 -20.96 6.49
CA PHE A 466 -0.26 -21.26 7.72
C PHE A 466 -0.42 -22.75 8.05
N THR A 467 0.63 -23.36 8.60
CA THR A 467 0.63 -24.78 8.92
C THR A 467 1.16 -25.06 10.31
N THR A 468 0.75 -26.20 10.89
CA THR A 468 1.37 -26.76 12.09
C THR A 468 1.84 -28.20 11.79
N PRO A 469 3.14 -28.50 11.82
CA PRO A 469 4.28 -27.59 12.05
C PRO A 469 4.40 -26.51 10.95
N ALA A 470 5.03 -25.38 11.25
CA ALA A 470 5.13 -24.27 10.30
C ALA A 470 6.06 -24.58 9.12
N ASN A 471 7.13 -25.35 9.36
CA ASN A 471 7.95 -25.89 8.30
C ASN A 471 7.30 -27.13 7.66
N TYR A 472 6.40 -26.92 6.69
CA TYR A 472 5.65 -28.01 6.04
C TYR A 472 6.38 -28.65 4.86
N LEU A 473 7.37 -27.98 4.24
CA LEU A 473 8.07 -28.49 3.04
C LEU A 473 8.67 -29.90 3.20
N PRO A 474 9.24 -30.29 4.36
CA PRO A 474 9.71 -31.66 4.59
C PRO A 474 8.61 -32.72 4.46
N HIS A 475 7.34 -32.35 4.65
CA HIS A 475 6.19 -33.25 4.63
C HIS A 475 5.57 -33.43 3.22
N VAL A 476 6.06 -32.68 2.22
CA VAL A 476 5.61 -32.82 0.83
C VAL A 476 6.21 -34.10 0.23
N GLU A 477 5.36 -34.99 -0.27
CA GLU A 477 5.75 -36.27 -0.89
C GLU A 477 6.04 -36.11 -2.39
N SER A 478 5.19 -35.36 -3.09
CA SER A 478 5.30 -35.13 -4.53
C SER A 478 4.70 -33.78 -4.92
N VAL A 479 5.05 -33.30 -6.11
CA VAL A 479 4.57 -32.02 -6.65
C VAL A 479 4.13 -32.14 -8.10
N ALA A 480 3.20 -31.30 -8.54
CA ALA A 480 2.94 -31.06 -9.96
C ALA A 480 3.06 -29.56 -10.22
N VAL A 481 3.81 -29.16 -11.26
CA VAL A 481 4.07 -27.75 -11.55
C VAL A 481 3.65 -27.43 -12.97
N TYR A 482 2.98 -26.30 -13.15
CA TYR A 482 2.48 -25.82 -14.44
C TYR A 482 2.94 -24.40 -14.71
N GLU A 483 3.24 -24.11 -15.97
CA GLU A 483 3.54 -22.78 -16.47
C GLU A 483 2.34 -22.24 -17.26
N ARG A 484 1.98 -20.99 -16.96
CA ARG A 484 1.11 -20.16 -17.80
C ARG A 484 1.96 -19.06 -18.40
N SER A 485 2.19 -19.11 -19.72
CA SER A 485 3.19 -18.25 -20.37
C SER A 485 2.78 -16.77 -20.43
N THR A 486 1.49 -16.48 -20.67
CA THR A 486 0.91 -15.13 -20.64
C THR A 486 -0.38 -15.11 -19.82
N TRP A 487 -0.79 -13.93 -19.34
CA TRP A 487 -2.00 -13.78 -18.52
C TRP A 487 -3.28 -14.28 -19.22
N ASP A 488 -3.30 -14.26 -20.55
CA ASP A 488 -4.41 -14.68 -21.41
C ASP A 488 -4.18 -16.06 -22.07
N THR A 489 -3.15 -16.80 -21.67
CA THR A 489 -2.91 -18.17 -22.18
C THR A 489 -4.13 -19.05 -21.90
N PRO A 490 -4.72 -19.69 -22.92
CA PRO A 490 -5.84 -20.62 -22.73
C PRO A 490 -5.49 -21.81 -21.82
N MET A 491 -6.43 -22.26 -20.97
CA MET A 491 -6.20 -23.32 -19.97
C MET A 491 -5.80 -24.67 -20.55
N GLU A 492 -6.17 -24.96 -21.80
CA GLU A 492 -5.72 -26.15 -22.54
C GLU A 492 -4.26 -26.06 -22.98
N SER A 493 -3.68 -24.86 -23.00
CA SER A 493 -2.31 -24.57 -23.45
C SER A 493 -1.31 -24.42 -22.31
N VAL A 494 -1.75 -24.48 -21.04
CA VAL A 494 -0.83 -24.49 -19.89
C VAL A 494 0.04 -25.75 -19.91
N ARG A 495 1.32 -25.58 -19.60
CA ARG A 495 2.35 -26.60 -19.81
C ARG A 495 2.84 -27.17 -18.47
N PRO A 496 2.89 -28.50 -18.29
CA PRO A 496 3.55 -29.08 -17.12
C PRO A 496 5.07 -28.88 -17.17
N LEU A 497 5.69 -28.66 -16.01
CA LEU A 497 7.13 -28.47 -15.86
C LEU A 497 7.78 -29.69 -15.18
N GLY A 498 8.89 -30.16 -15.75
CA GLY A 498 9.78 -31.15 -15.12
C GLY A 498 10.85 -30.50 -14.25
N LEU A 499 11.71 -31.32 -13.63
CA LEU A 499 12.83 -30.83 -12.81
C LEU A 499 13.81 -29.95 -13.61
N ASP A 500 14.13 -30.32 -14.85
CA ASP A 500 15.02 -29.53 -15.71
C ASP A 500 14.42 -28.15 -16.04
N ASP A 501 13.11 -28.07 -16.25
CA ASP A 501 12.40 -26.80 -16.43
C ASP A 501 12.48 -25.94 -15.16
N MET A 502 12.29 -26.54 -13.98
CA MET A 502 12.40 -25.83 -12.69
C MET A 502 13.80 -25.26 -12.47
N VAL A 503 14.86 -26.00 -12.84
CA VAL A 503 16.24 -25.50 -12.76
C VAL A 503 16.43 -24.28 -13.69
N ALA A 504 15.98 -24.38 -14.95
CA ALA A 504 16.11 -23.30 -15.91
C ALA A 504 15.32 -22.05 -15.49
N LEU A 505 14.09 -22.24 -15.03
CA LEU A 505 13.22 -21.15 -14.59
C LEU A 505 13.74 -20.50 -13.31
N ARG A 506 14.25 -21.28 -12.35
CA ARG A 506 14.94 -20.75 -11.16
C ARG A 506 16.08 -19.80 -11.56
N THR A 507 16.96 -20.21 -12.46
CA THR A 507 18.06 -19.34 -12.91
C THR A 507 17.55 -18.03 -13.53
N THR A 508 16.42 -18.11 -14.25
CA THR A 508 15.77 -16.92 -14.82
C THR A 508 15.19 -16.02 -13.73
N CYS A 509 14.51 -16.58 -12.72
CA CYS A 509 14.00 -15.85 -11.56
C CYS A 509 15.12 -15.15 -10.77
N GLU A 510 16.24 -15.84 -10.50
CA GLU A 510 17.40 -15.27 -9.80
C GLU A 510 18.00 -14.08 -10.56
N GLY A 511 18.16 -14.20 -11.89
CA GLY A 511 18.65 -13.10 -12.73
C GLY A 511 17.68 -11.91 -12.81
N ALA A 512 16.40 -12.19 -13.02
CA ALA A 512 15.36 -11.17 -13.12
C ALA A 512 15.14 -10.43 -11.79
N SER A 513 15.12 -11.15 -10.66
CA SER A 513 14.98 -10.55 -9.33
C SER A 513 16.19 -9.66 -8.98
N ALA A 514 17.41 -10.06 -9.35
CA ALA A 514 18.59 -9.22 -9.18
C ALA A 514 18.51 -7.93 -10.01
N ALA A 515 18.08 -8.01 -11.28
CA ALA A 515 17.90 -6.84 -12.13
C ALA A 515 16.81 -5.91 -11.61
N LEU A 516 15.67 -6.47 -11.16
CA LEU A 516 14.58 -5.70 -10.60
C LEU A 516 14.96 -5.06 -9.27
N TYR A 517 15.69 -5.75 -8.40
CA TYR A 517 16.22 -5.19 -7.15
C TYR A 517 17.05 -3.93 -7.42
N GLY A 518 18.00 -4.02 -8.37
CA GLY A 518 18.82 -2.88 -8.77
C GLY A 518 18.00 -1.71 -9.32
N ARG A 519 16.94 -2.00 -10.09
CA ARG A 519 16.01 -0.99 -10.60
C ARG A 519 15.24 -0.31 -9.47
N ILE A 520 14.67 -1.06 -8.54
CA ILE A 520 13.94 -0.53 -7.38
C ILE A 520 14.89 0.28 -6.49
N ALA A 521 16.11 -0.21 -6.23
CA ALA A 521 17.09 0.50 -5.43
C ALA A 521 17.44 1.88 -6.02
N ALA A 522 17.46 2.00 -7.35
CA ALA A 522 17.72 3.25 -8.07
C ALA A 522 16.53 4.23 -8.12
N MET A 523 15.31 3.79 -7.78
CA MET A 523 14.14 4.67 -7.73
C MET A 523 14.26 5.69 -6.60
N THR A 524 13.77 6.90 -6.84
CA THR A 524 13.49 7.89 -5.81
C THR A 524 12.47 7.35 -4.80
N GLN A 525 12.43 7.93 -3.60
CA GLN A 525 11.44 7.54 -2.58
C GLN A 525 10.00 7.63 -3.10
N ARG A 526 9.70 8.70 -3.86
CA ARG A 526 8.37 8.91 -4.43
C ARG A 526 8.00 7.85 -5.45
N GLU A 527 8.91 7.53 -6.38
CA GLU A 527 8.68 6.46 -7.36
C GLU A 527 8.42 5.11 -6.69
N LYS A 528 9.13 4.79 -5.60
CA LYS A 528 8.88 3.54 -4.84
C LYS A 528 7.50 3.52 -4.21
N ILE A 529 7.09 4.64 -3.59
CA ILE A 529 5.78 4.75 -2.92
C ILE A 529 4.66 4.68 -3.95
N GLU A 530 4.77 5.40 -5.07
CA GLU A 530 3.74 5.41 -6.10
C GLU A 530 3.64 4.03 -6.81
N ALA A 531 4.76 3.37 -7.07
CA ALA A 531 4.77 2.01 -7.59
C ALA A 531 4.10 1.01 -6.62
N GLY A 532 4.45 1.06 -5.34
CA GLY A 532 3.78 0.27 -4.30
C GLY A 532 2.28 0.57 -4.20
N ALA A 533 1.89 1.85 -4.22
CA ALA A 533 0.49 2.26 -4.19
C ALA A 533 -0.30 1.75 -5.41
N LEU A 534 0.31 1.71 -6.60
CA LEU A 534 -0.30 1.16 -7.81
C LEU A 534 -0.53 -0.35 -7.72
N THR A 535 0.34 -1.10 -7.03
CA THR A 535 0.08 -2.52 -6.79
C THR A 535 -1.17 -2.72 -5.93
N TYR A 536 -1.41 -1.90 -4.90
CA TYR A 536 -2.62 -2.00 -4.07
C TYR A 536 -3.86 -1.49 -4.81
N THR A 537 -3.73 -0.48 -5.64
CA THR A 537 -4.90 0.13 -6.28
C THR A 537 -5.24 -0.59 -7.57
N ALA A 538 -4.45 -0.34 -8.62
CA ALA A 538 -4.63 -0.98 -9.91
C ALA A 538 -4.51 -2.51 -9.79
N GLY A 539 -3.51 -3.01 -9.04
CA GLY A 539 -3.25 -4.44 -8.94
C GLY A 539 -4.40 -5.26 -8.35
N PHE A 540 -5.14 -4.73 -7.36
CA PHE A 540 -6.34 -5.43 -6.82
C PHE A 540 -7.45 -5.57 -7.88
N ALA A 541 -7.67 -4.54 -8.71
CA ALA A 541 -8.76 -4.51 -9.68
C ALA A 541 -8.40 -5.11 -11.06
N LEU A 542 -7.13 -5.05 -11.44
CA LEU A 542 -6.62 -5.43 -12.76
C LEU A 542 -7.13 -6.77 -13.31
N PRO A 543 -7.19 -7.88 -12.55
CA PRO A 543 -7.74 -9.13 -13.08
C PRO A 543 -9.20 -9.01 -13.51
N ILE A 544 -10.02 -8.29 -12.74
CA ILE A 544 -11.44 -8.07 -13.05
C ILE A 544 -11.59 -7.16 -14.26
N VAL A 545 -10.79 -6.10 -14.33
CA VAL A 545 -10.75 -5.17 -15.46
C VAL A 545 -10.40 -5.89 -16.77
N ARG A 546 -9.40 -6.77 -16.75
CA ARG A 546 -8.99 -7.56 -17.91
C ARG A 546 -10.06 -8.56 -18.31
N ALA A 547 -10.63 -9.29 -17.35
CA ALA A 547 -11.69 -10.25 -17.61
C ALA A 547 -12.98 -9.60 -18.17
N ALA A 548 -13.25 -8.35 -17.78
CA ALA A 548 -14.34 -7.55 -18.32
C ALA A 548 -14.05 -6.99 -19.73
N GLY A 549 -12.81 -7.04 -20.21
CA GLY A 549 -12.39 -6.46 -21.49
C GLY A 549 -12.35 -4.94 -21.48
N MET A 550 -12.10 -4.32 -20.33
CA MET A 550 -12.20 -2.86 -20.13
C MET A 550 -10.88 -2.19 -19.76
N TYR A 551 -9.74 -2.87 -19.95
CA TYR A 551 -8.42 -2.35 -19.59
C TYR A 551 -8.12 -1.00 -20.28
N ASP A 552 -8.21 -0.94 -21.62
CA ASP A 552 -7.85 0.27 -22.37
C ASP A 552 -8.74 1.46 -22.00
N GLU A 553 -10.03 1.23 -21.79
CA GLU A 553 -11.02 2.25 -21.38
C GLU A 553 -10.76 2.75 -19.97
N LEU A 554 -10.53 1.86 -19.00
CA LEU A 554 -10.27 2.29 -17.62
C LEU A 554 -8.92 3.01 -17.48
N VAL A 555 -7.92 2.66 -18.31
CA VAL A 555 -6.67 3.41 -18.40
C VAL A 555 -6.91 4.81 -18.98
N ALA A 556 -7.63 4.91 -20.10
CA ALA A 556 -7.82 6.18 -20.81
C ALA A 556 -8.76 7.16 -20.07
N ASP A 557 -9.86 6.66 -19.53
CA ASP A 557 -10.99 7.50 -19.11
C ASP A 557 -11.22 7.48 -17.58
N HIS A 558 -10.64 6.50 -16.86
CA HIS A 558 -10.88 6.32 -15.43
C HIS A 558 -9.60 6.29 -14.58
N GLY A 559 -8.44 6.56 -15.17
CA GLY A 559 -7.15 6.68 -14.49
C GLY A 559 -6.71 5.40 -13.76
N LEU A 560 -6.90 4.23 -14.39
CA LEU A 560 -6.56 2.92 -13.79
C LEU A 560 -5.12 2.86 -13.25
N LEU A 561 -4.18 3.48 -13.95
CA LEU A 561 -2.75 3.48 -13.61
C LEU A 561 -2.28 4.85 -13.06
N GLU A 562 -3.22 5.69 -12.61
CA GLU A 562 -2.93 7.05 -12.14
C GLU A 562 -3.27 7.24 -10.66
N ILE A 563 -2.38 7.91 -9.93
CA ILE A 563 -2.63 8.34 -8.55
C ILE A 563 -3.72 9.43 -8.53
N HIS A 564 -4.74 9.24 -7.69
CA HIS A 564 -5.80 10.24 -7.53
C HIS A 564 -5.23 11.58 -7.04
N PRO A 565 -5.61 12.74 -7.59
CA PRO A 565 -5.00 14.03 -7.26
C PRO A 565 -5.01 14.40 -5.77
N ALA A 566 -6.09 14.08 -5.04
CA ALA A 566 -6.15 14.31 -3.59
C ALA A 566 -5.14 13.44 -2.82
N VAL A 567 -4.93 12.21 -3.28
CA VAL A 567 -3.96 11.29 -2.68
C VAL A 567 -2.54 11.79 -2.94
N SER A 568 -2.24 12.20 -4.18
CA SER A 568 -0.95 12.80 -4.55
C SER A 568 -0.64 14.06 -3.73
N ALA A 569 -1.63 14.93 -3.51
CA ALA A 569 -1.48 16.14 -2.70
C ALA A 569 -1.15 15.85 -1.22
N CYS A 570 -1.55 14.68 -0.70
CA CYS A 570 -1.25 14.23 0.66
C CYS A 570 0.14 13.61 0.84
N TYR A 571 0.92 13.41 -0.24
CA TYR A 571 2.19 12.66 -0.19
C TYR A 571 3.11 13.11 0.95
N ASP A 572 3.37 14.42 1.08
CA ASP A 572 4.27 14.95 2.10
C ASP A 572 3.77 14.72 3.54
N THR A 573 2.45 14.63 3.76
CA THR A 573 1.87 14.24 5.06
C THR A 573 2.09 12.74 5.32
N ILE A 574 1.87 11.89 4.32
CA ILE A 574 2.05 10.43 4.45
C ILE A 574 3.49 10.10 4.86
N VAL A 575 4.48 10.71 4.20
CA VAL A 575 5.92 10.41 4.42
C VAL A 575 6.52 11.15 5.63
N SER A 576 5.78 11.97 6.35
CA SER A 576 6.29 12.71 7.51
C SER A 576 6.37 11.87 8.80
N GLY A 577 6.21 10.55 8.70
CA GLY A 577 6.09 9.61 9.83
C GLY A 577 4.64 9.30 10.22
N VAL A 578 3.65 9.99 9.65
CA VAL A 578 2.22 9.74 9.92
C VAL A 578 1.84 8.31 9.51
N ALA A 579 2.28 7.85 8.33
CA ALA A 579 1.98 6.49 7.89
C ALA A 579 2.56 5.41 8.83
N THR A 580 3.79 5.63 9.30
CA THR A 580 4.51 4.72 10.20
C THR A 580 3.78 4.53 11.53
N GLU A 581 3.09 5.56 12.03
CA GLU A 581 2.27 5.48 13.25
C GLU A 581 0.85 4.98 12.96
N MET A 582 0.22 5.53 11.93
CA MET A 582 -1.19 5.33 11.63
C MET A 582 -1.48 3.89 11.18
N ILE A 583 -0.70 3.35 10.24
CA ILE A 583 -1.03 2.05 9.61
C ILE A 583 -0.96 0.88 10.61
N PRO A 584 0.11 0.70 11.40
CA PRO A 584 0.14 -0.35 12.43
C PRO A 584 -0.99 -0.22 13.45
N ARG A 585 -1.31 1.01 13.87
CA ARG A 585 -2.42 1.27 14.80
C ARG A 585 -3.74 0.83 14.19
N LEU A 586 -4.03 1.21 12.95
CA LEU A 586 -5.28 0.88 12.27
C LEU A 586 -5.46 -0.65 12.11
N PHE A 587 -4.41 -1.39 11.73
CA PHE A 587 -4.46 -2.86 11.69
C PHE A 587 -4.71 -3.46 13.08
N LEU A 588 -4.04 -2.96 14.11
CA LEU A 588 -4.12 -3.50 15.47
C LEU A 588 -5.49 -3.23 16.12
N THR A 589 -6.08 -2.07 15.88
CA THR A 589 -7.34 -1.66 16.53
C THR A 589 -8.58 -1.95 15.69
N GLY A 590 -8.44 -2.07 14.37
CA GLY A 590 -9.54 -2.10 13.42
C GLY A 590 -10.33 -0.79 13.33
N SER A 591 -9.80 0.33 13.83
CA SER A 591 -10.55 1.60 13.86
C SER A 591 -10.81 2.21 12.48
N TRP A 592 -10.29 1.61 11.41
CA TRP A 592 -10.63 1.97 10.04
C TRP A 592 -12.04 1.50 9.64
N GLY A 593 -12.61 0.49 10.31
CA GLY A 593 -13.90 -0.14 10.03
C GLY A 593 -15.12 0.72 10.35
N ASN A 594 -15.23 1.89 9.72
CA ASN A 594 -16.25 2.89 10.00
C ASN A 594 -17.57 2.52 9.30
N PRO A 595 -18.73 2.51 10.01
CA PRO A 595 -20.01 2.20 9.39
C PRO A 595 -20.40 3.24 8.32
N VAL A 596 -21.20 2.78 7.36
CA VAL A 596 -21.96 3.61 6.42
C VAL A 596 -23.20 4.15 7.18
N PRO A 597 -23.37 5.48 7.29
CA PRO A 597 -24.55 6.08 7.92
C PRO A 597 -25.85 5.81 7.14
N GLU A 598 -27.02 5.96 7.79
CA GLU A 598 -28.32 5.90 7.10
C GLU A 598 -28.53 7.12 6.18
N ASP A 599 -28.13 8.29 6.65
CA ASP A 599 -28.14 9.54 5.89
C ASP A 599 -26.76 9.74 5.25
N VAL A 600 -26.65 9.44 3.95
CA VAL A 600 -25.42 9.65 3.16
C VAL A 600 -25.52 10.99 2.44
N ALA A 601 -24.41 11.73 2.41
CA ALA A 601 -24.31 12.98 1.68
C ALA A 601 -23.58 12.78 0.34
N ASP A 602 -24.16 13.28 -0.76
CA ASP A 602 -23.50 13.27 -2.08
C ASP A 602 -22.42 14.36 -2.20
N SER A 603 -22.46 15.36 -1.33
CA SER A 603 -21.52 16.50 -1.26
C SER A 603 -20.98 16.70 0.16
N MET A 604 -19.97 17.55 0.33
CA MET A 604 -19.37 17.83 1.66
C MET A 604 -20.17 18.83 2.50
N GLY A 605 -21.44 19.07 2.17
CA GLY A 605 -22.29 20.01 2.90
C GLY A 605 -22.01 21.48 2.55
N ASP A 606 -22.16 22.38 3.52
CA ASP A 606 -21.91 23.82 3.34
C ASP A 606 -20.42 24.16 3.57
N THR A 607 -19.59 23.87 2.58
CA THR A 607 -18.14 24.10 2.60
C THR A 607 -17.72 25.25 1.70
N ARG A 608 -18.66 26.12 1.29
CA ARG A 608 -18.37 27.21 0.34
C ARG A 608 -17.34 28.19 0.88
N ASP A 609 -17.48 28.58 2.15
CA ASP A 609 -16.57 29.51 2.81
C ASP A 609 -15.20 28.85 3.06
N GLU A 610 -15.17 27.57 3.42
CA GLU A 610 -13.94 26.77 3.55
C GLU A 610 -13.19 26.72 2.21
N PHE A 611 -13.88 26.37 1.12
CA PHE A 611 -13.30 26.31 -0.21
C PHE A 611 -12.74 27.67 -0.62
N ALA A 612 -13.49 28.76 -0.44
CA ALA A 612 -13.02 30.10 -0.79
C ALA A 612 -11.72 30.49 -0.05
N VAL A 613 -11.63 30.19 1.24
CA VAL A 613 -10.43 30.47 2.05
C VAL A 613 -9.25 29.59 1.62
N LEU A 614 -9.45 28.27 1.51
CA LEU A 614 -8.37 27.36 1.09
C LEU A 614 -7.91 27.62 -0.34
N HIS A 615 -8.83 28.01 -1.24
CA HIS A 615 -8.52 28.40 -2.61
C HIS A 615 -7.67 29.68 -2.64
N ALA A 616 -8.04 30.71 -1.87
CA ALA A 616 -7.24 31.93 -1.75
C ALA A 616 -5.82 31.64 -1.21
N LEU A 617 -5.69 30.73 -0.23
CA LEU A 617 -4.39 30.28 0.27
C LEU A 617 -3.59 29.48 -0.76
N LYS A 618 -4.25 28.63 -1.56
CA LYS A 618 -3.62 27.90 -2.68
C LYS A 618 -3.04 28.88 -3.70
N VAL A 619 -3.81 29.89 -4.11
CA VAL A 619 -3.38 30.89 -5.09
C VAL A 619 -2.26 31.79 -4.56
N CYS A 620 -2.34 32.20 -3.28
CA CYS A 620 -1.33 33.08 -2.70
C CYS A 620 -0.05 32.36 -2.26
N GLY A 621 -0.14 31.06 -1.96
CA GLY A 621 0.87 30.27 -1.25
C GLY A 621 1.01 30.63 0.23
N PHE A 622 0.93 31.92 0.59
CA PHE A 622 0.95 32.43 1.96
C PHE A 622 0.17 33.75 2.06
N ALA A 623 -0.80 33.84 2.98
CA ALA A 623 -1.63 35.03 3.14
C ALA A 623 -2.07 35.27 4.61
N ASP A 624 -2.21 36.54 5.00
CA ASP A 624 -2.91 36.92 6.22
C ASP A 624 -4.42 37.09 5.96
N ALA A 625 -5.21 37.33 7.01
CA ALA A 625 -6.66 37.43 6.92
C ALA A 625 -7.12 38.56 5.99
N ASP A 626 -6.45 39.71 6.01
CA ASP A 626 -6.76 40.85 5.14
C ASP A 626 -6.52 40.47 3.66
N ARG A 627 -5.43 39.77 3.37
CA ARG A 627 -5.13 39.30 2.01
C ARG A 627 -6.13 38.24 1.55
N VAL A 628 -6.61 37.36 2.43
CA VAL A 628 -7.69 36.42 2.11
C VAL A 628 -9.01 37.18 1.85
N ALA A 629 -9.34 38.20 2.66
CA ALA A 629 -10.53 39.02 2.47
C ALA A 629 -10.53 39.75 1.12
N ASP A 630 -9.38 40.25 0.66
CA ASP A 630 -9.26 40.92 -0.64
C ASP A 630 -9.56 40.01 -1.85
N ARG A 631 -9.48 38.69 -1.66
CA ARG A 631 -9.61 37.63 -2.69
C ARG A 631 -10.88 36.81 -2.55
N THR A 632 -11.59 37.00 -1.46
CA THR A 632 -12.85 36.35 -1.18
C THR A 632 -13.94 37.41 -1.05
N GLU A 633 -15.20 37.01 -1.05
CA GLU A 633 -16.32 37.92 -0.74
C GLU A 633 -16.71 37.85 0.75
N LEU A 634 -15.82 37.32 1.59
CA LEU A 634 -16.05 37.02 3.00
C LEU A 634 -15.59 38.17 3.90
N ASP A 635 -16.31 38.36 5.01
CA ASP A 635 -15.88 39.28 6.06
C ASP A 635 -14.79 38.67 6.96
N ALA A 636 -14.10 39.53 7.70
CA ALA A 636 -12.97 39.14 8.53
C ALA A 636 -13.34 38.17 9.67
N GLU A 637 -14.58 38.23 10.18
CA GLU A 637 -15.04 37.34 11.26
C GLU A 637 -15.19 35.91 10.72
N ARG A 638 -15.85 35.76 9.57
CA ARG A 638 -15.98 34.48 8.88
C ARG A 638 -14.62 33.88 8.50
N ILE A 639 -13.73 34.68 7.92
CA ILE A 639 -12.37 34.22 7.56
C ILE A 639 -11.63 33.72 8.80
N ALA A 640 -11.70 34.45 9.92
CA ALA A 640 -11.06 34.03 11.17
C ALA A 640 -11.65 32.72 11.71
N THR A 641 -12.97 32.54 11.64
CA THR A 641 -13.63 31.28 12.02
C THR A 641 -13.20 30.11 11.15
N VAL A 642 -13.19 30.29 9.82
CA VAL A 642 -12.76 29.24 8.89
C VAL A 642 -11.29 28.87 9.10
N LEU A 643 -10.40 29.86 9.19
CA LEU A 643 -8.97 29.62 9.42
C LEU A 643 -8.69 28.91 10.74
N ALA A 644 -9.46 29.22 11.80
CA ALA A 644 -9.34 28.51 13.07
C ALA A 644 -9.75 27.04 12.94
N GLY A 645 -10.86 26.76 12.25
CA GLY A 645 -11.31 25.40 11.99
C GLY A 645 -10.33 24.60 11.11
N THR A 646 -9.76 25.23 10.07
CA THR A 646 -8.78 24.57 9.20
C THR A 646 -7.42 24.38 9.86
N ASP A 647 -7.03 25.26 10.80
CA ASP A 647 -5.83 25.07 11.62
C ASP A 647 -6.05 23.89 12.60
N GLU A 648 -7.24 23.77 13.21
CA GLU A 648 -7.60 22.66 14.11
C GLU A 648 -7.65 21.30 13.37
N ALA A 649 -8.23 21.28 12.17
CA ALA A 649 -8.25 20.09 11.30
C ALA A 649 -6.88 19.72 10.71
N GLY A 650 -5.88 20.60 10.85
CA GLY A 650 -4.53 20.39 10.32
C GLY A 650 -4.38 20.69 8.82
N HIS A 651 -5.36 21.35 8.19
CA HIS A 651 -5.35 21.75 6.79
C HIS A 651 -4.55 23.03 6.53
N THR A 652 -4.47 23.92 7.53
CA THR A 652 -3.65 25.12 7.46
C THR A 652 -2.65 25.16 8.59
N LYS A 653 -1.56 25.89 8.37
CA LYS A 653 -0.60 26.20 9.42
C LYS A 653 -0.38 27.71 9.48
N SER A 654 -0.64 28.28 10.65
CA SER A 654 -0.32 29.67 10.94
C SER A 654 1.16 29.87 11.26
N ARG A 655 1.70 31.00 10.80
CA ARG A 655 3.01 31.52 11.20
C ARG A 655 2.82 32.86 11.87
N SER A 656 3.46 33.03 13.03
CA SER A 656 3.49 34.30 13.77
C SER A 656 4.89 34.90 13.78
N GLY A 657 4.99 36.22 14.02
CA GLY A 657 6.27 36.95 14.07
C GLY A 657 6.31 38.12 13.10
N ARG A 658 7.49 38.40 12.51
CA ARG A 658 7.71 39.55 11.61
C ARG A 658 6.86 39.51 10.33
N ILE A 659 6.48 38.30 9.90
CA ILE A 659 5.54 38.06 8.80
C ILE A 659 4.54 37.04 9.35
N SER A 660 3.29 37.48 9.49
CA SER A 660 2.16 36.68 9.94
C SER A 660 1.29 36.24 8.77
N GLY A 661 0.68 35.05 8.87
CA GLY A 661 -0.22 34.52 7.85
C GLY A 661 -0.36 33.00 7.95
N HIS A 662 -1.15 32.44 7.03
CA HIS A 662 -1.46 31.02 6.92
C HIS A 662 -0.98 30.49 5.57
N MET A 663 -0.73 29.18 5.52
CA MET A 663 -0.48 28.41 4.31
C MET A 663 -1.12 27.03 4.43
N LEU A 664 -1.41 26.40 3.28
CA LEU A 664 -1.90 25.03 3.25
C LEU A 664 -0.82 24.05 3.71
N THR A 665 -1.20 23.09 4.54
CA THR A 665 -0.44 21.85 4.77
C THR A 665 -0.64 20.90 3.58
N PRO A 666 0.12 19.81 3.45
CA PRO A 666 -0.15 18.82 2.40
C PRO A 666 -1.54 18.19 2.51
N ALA A 667 -2.00 17.85 3.72
CA ALA A 667 -3.38 17.45 3.98
C ALA A 667 -4.40 18.53 3.54
N GLY A 668 -4.11 19.81 3.80
CA GLY A 668 -4.95 20.92 3.32
C GLY A 668 -4.99 21.09 1.82
N LYS A 669 -3.90 20.77 1.10
CA LYS A 669 -3.91 20.71 -0.38
C LYS A 669 -4.81 19.58 -0.87
N SER A 670 -4.81 18.43 -0.21
CA SER A 670 -5.73 17.33 -0.53
C SER A 670 -7.19 17.71 -0.26
N ARG A 671 -7.49 18.29 0.91
CA ARG A 671 -8.81 18.85 1.22
C ARG A 671 -9.25 19.87 0.17
N HIS A 672 -8.37 20.78 -0.25
CA HIS A 672 -8.65 21.75 -1.33
C HIS A 672 -9.02 21.07 -2.65
N VAL A 673 -8.31 20.01 -3.06
CA VAL A 673 -8.63 19.24 -4.27
C VAL A 673 -10.03 18.64 -4.18
N LEU A 674 -10.39 18.06 -3.03
CA LEU A 674 -11.72 17.50 -2.81
C LEU A 674 -12.80 18.57 -2.87
N LEU A 675 -12.63 19.67 -2.12
CA LEU A 675 -13.56 20.80 -2.11
C LEU A 675 -13.74 21.41 -3.50
N ARG A 676 -12.68 21.51 -4.31
CA ARG A 676 -12.75 21.98 -5.69
C ARG A 676 -13.63 21.08 -6.55
N GLY A 677 -13.50 19.76 -6.39
CA GLY A 677 -14.31 18.77 -7.11
C GLY A 677 -15.79 18.81 -6.72
N ASP A 678 -16.10 19.24 -5.49
CA ASP A 678 -17.46 19.35 -4.97
C ASP A 678 -18.10 20.72 -5.23
N SER A 679 -17.28 21.78 -5.30
CA SER A 679 -17.75 23.17 -5.38
C SER A 679 -17.74 23.78 -6.79
N VAL A 680 -17.03 23.16 -7.74
CA VAL A 680 -16.87 23.71 -9.10
C VAL A 680 -17.54 22.80 -10.12
N GLU A 681 -18.66 23.27 -10.65
CA GLU A 681 -19.46 22.58 -11.65
C GLU A 681 -18.73 22.43 -13.00
N ALA A 682 -19.11 21.41 -13.77
CA ALA A 682 -18.51 21.11 -15.08
C ALA A 682 -18.62 22.29 -16.08
N ASP A 683 -19.77 22.98 -16.11
CA ASP A 683 -19.97 24.15 -16.98
C ASP A 683 -19.04 25.32 -16.57
N ALA A 684 -18.87 25.54 -15.26
CA ALA A 684 -17.94 26.55 -14.76
C ALA A 684 -16.49 26.21 -15.12
N LEU A 685 -16.09 24.93 -15.01
CA LEU A 685 -14.78 24.46 -15.45
C LEU A 685 -14.56 24.70 -16.95
N ALA A 686 -15.58 24.46 -17.79
CA ALA A 686 -15.49 24.70 -19.23
C ALA A 686 -15.28 26.19 -19.55
N ASP A 687 -16.02 27.08 -18.88
CA ASP A 687 -15.87 28.53 -19.04
C ASP A 687 -14.50 29.03 -18.57
N VAL A 688 -14.01 28.52 -17.43
CA VAL A 688 -12.67 28.84 -16.92
C VAL A 688 -11.59 28.29 -17.86
N SER A 689 -11.79 27.10 -18.46
CA SER A 689 -10.84 26.53 -19.42
C SER A 689 -10.74 27.41 -20.66
N ALA A 690 -11.87 27.89 -21.18
CA ALA A 690 -11.89 28.82 -22.30
C ALA A 690 -11.26 30.18 -21.95
N ALA A 691 -11.47 30.68 -20.73
CA ALA A 691 -10.80 31.90 -20.24
C ALA A 691 -9.29 31.70 -20.11
N TYR A 692 -8.84 30.54 -19.64
CA TYR A 692 -7.43 30.18 -19.56
C TYR A 692 -6.76 30.14 -20.94
N GLU A 693 -7.41 29.52 -21.92
CA GLU A 693 -6.92 29.52 -23.31
C GLU A 693 -6.80 30.95 -23.87
N ASP A 694 -7.79 31.80 -23.63
CA ASP A 694 -7.76 33.22 -24.03
C ASP A 694 -6.66 34.01 -23.28
N PHE A 695 -6.31 33.60 -22.06
CA PHE A 695 -5.28 34.23 -21.24
C PHE A 695 -3.85 33.99 -21.74
N LEU A 696 -3.58 32.86 -22.42
CA LEU A 696 -2.23 32.48 -22.83
C LEU A 696 -1.57 33.50 -23.77
N ALA A 697 -2.33 34.10 -24.70
CA ALA A 697 -1.79 35.11 -25.61
C ALA A 697 -1.42 36.42 -24.88
N PRO A 698 -2.31 37.04 -24.08
CA PRO A 698 -1.98 38.16 -23.21
C PRO A 698 -0.81 37.87 -22.25
N ASN A 699 -0.71 36.65 -21.71
CA ASN A 699 0.39 36.23 -20.83
C ASN A 699 1.76 36.36 -21.50
N ARG A 700 1.89 35.88 -22.75
CA ARG A 700 3.14 36.03 -23.52
C ARG A 700 3.48 37.50 -23.79
N VAL A 701 2.48 38.32 -24.10
CA VAL A 701 2.67 39.77 -24.31
C VAL A 701 3.11 40.46 -23.02
N PHE A 702 2.50 40.13 -21.88
CA PHE A 702 2.85 40.69 -20.58
C PHE A 702 4.27 40.29 -20.14
N LYS A 703 4.68 39.02 -20.32
CA LYS A 703 6.05 38.56 -20.08
C LYS A 703 7.08 39.34 -20.92
N GLN A 704 6.80 39.55 -22.20
CA GLN A 704 7.68 40.37 -23.05
C GLN A 704 7.71 41.82 -22.57
N PHE A 705 6.57 42.38 -22.17
CA PHE A 705 6.48 43.72 -21.62
C PHE A 705 7.31 43.89 -20.34
N THR A 706 7.21 42.97 -19.36
CA THR A 706 8.01 43.05 -18.13
C THR A 706 9.51 42.93 -18.41
N THR A 707 9.89 42.08 -19.38
CA THR A 707 11.27 41.98 -19.88
C THR A 707 11.76 43.29 -20.47
N ASP A 708 10.95 43.96 -21.30
CA ASP A 708 11.29 45.24 -21.90
C ASP A 708 11.43 46.36 -20.85
N VAL A 709 10.59 46.36 -19.81
CA VAL A 709 10.68 47.32 -18.72
C VAL A 709 11.98 47.13 -17.92
N GLN A 710 12.33 45.87 -17.61
CA GLN A 710 13.52 45.55 -16.82
C GLN A 710 14.83 45.78 -17.59
N LEU A 711 14.90 45.40 -18.87
CA LEU A 711 16.13 45.44 -19.66
C LEU A 711 16.30 46.72 -20.47
N ASN A 712 15.20 47.27 -21.02
CA ASN A 712 15.24 48.37 -21.98
C ASN A 712 14.81 49.72 -21.37
N GLY A 713 14.44 49.76 -20.08
CA GLY A 713 14.14 50.99 -19.37
C GLY A 713 12.90 51.72 -19.90
N LEU A 714 11.87 50.97 -20.30
CA LEU A 714 10.61 51.50 -20.80
C LEU A 714 9.93 52.35 -19.70
N GLY A 715 9.64 53.63 -19.96
CA GLY A 715 9.07 54.54 -18.97
C GLY A 715 8.17 55.62 -19.58
N GLY A 716 7.46 56.36 -18.74
CA GLY A 716 6.53 57.43 -19.16
C GLY A 716 5.33 56.90 -19.97
N ASP A 717 4.84 57.70 -20.91
CA ASP A 717 3.61 57.40 -21.68
C ASP A 717 3.69 56.11 -22.51
N ALA A 718 4.89 55.70 -22.92
CA ALA A 718 5.10 54.45 -23.66
C ALA A 718 4.91 53.20 -22.79
N LEU A 719 5.22 53.31 -21.49
CA LEU A 719 4.97 52.25 -20.51
C LEU A 719 3.46 52.08 -20.29
N THR A 720 2.77 53.17 -19.97
CA THR A 720 1.33 53.16 -19.68
C THR A 720 0.51 52.77 -20.92
N GLY A 721 0.84 53.28 -22.11
CA GLY A 721 0.12 52.93 -23.34
C GLY A 721 0.22 51.45 -23.73
N ARG A 722 1.38 50.80 -23.51
CA ARG A 722 1.50 49.34 -23.73
C ARG A 722 0.74 48.55 -22.68
N LEU A 723 0.81 48.98 -21.41
CA LEU A 723 0.07 48.33 -20.33
C LEU A 723 -1.44 48.47 -20.51
N ASP A 724 -1.93 49.59 -21.05
CA ASP A 724 -3.35 49.79 -21.34
C ASP A 724 -3.88 48.78 -22.37
N ALA A 725 -3.12 48.48 -23.42
CA ALA A 725 -3.49 47.45 -24.38
C ALA A 725 -3.56 46.05 -23.73
N ILE A 726 -2.56 45.71 -22.90
CA ILE A 726 -2.56 44.46 -22.13
C ILE A 726 -3.74 44.42 -21.14
N HIS A 727 -4.09 45.55 -20.55
CA HIS A 727 -5.20 45.69 -19.63
C HIS A 727 -6.55 45.46 -20.34
N GLU A 728 -6.75 46.01 -21.53
CA GLU A 728 -7.95 45.75 -22.32
C GLU A 728 -8.11 44.25 -22.66
N ASP A 729 -7.01 43.57 -22.98
CA ASP A 729 -7.03 42.14 -23.29
C ASP A 729 -7.34 41.29 -22.05
N VAL A 730 -6.70 41.56 -20.90
CA VAL A 730 -6.95 40.79 -19.67
C VAL A 730 -8.35 41.05 -19.11
N VAL A 731 -8.93 42.25 -19.28
CA VAL A 731 -10.31 42.53 -18.89
C VAL A 731 -11.31 41.69 -19.71
N ARG A 732 -11.03 41.39 -20.98
CA ARG A 732 -11.87 40.46 -21.78
C ARG A 732 -11.80 39.03 -21.27
N VAL A 733 -10.59 38.58 -20.89
CA VAL A 733 -10.39 37.27 -20.25
C VAL A 733 -11.19 37.19 -18.94
N LEU A 734 -11.10 38.22 -18.11
CA LEU A 734 -11.83 38.28 -16.84
C LEU A 734 -13.35 38.32 -17.04
N ALA A 735 -13.85 39.05 -18.03
CA ALA A 735 -15.27 39.06 -18.34
C ALA A 735 -15.80 37.66 -18.70
N ARG A 736 -14.99 36.82 -19.37
CA ARG A 736 -15.32 35.42 -19.61
C ARG A 736 -15.22 34.59 -18.33
N ALA A 737 -14.13 34.70 -17.57
CA ALA A 737 -13.96 33.97 -16.31
C ALA A 737 -15.07 34.27 -15.29
N SER A 738 -15.47 35.54 -15.14
CA SER A 738 -16.61 35.95 -14.31
C SER A 738 -17.96 35.44 -14.81
N GLY A 739 -18.05 35.01 -16.07
CA GLY A 739 -19.22 34.35 -16.64
C GLY A 739 -19.46 32.93 -16.10
N SER A 740 -18.44 32.29 -15.53
CA SER A 740 -18.50 30.92 -14.99
C SER A 740 -19.40 30.75 -13.75
N GLY A 741 -19.85 31.85 -13.14
CA GLY A 741 -20.56 31.85 -11.86
C GLY A 741 -19.65 31.87 -10.63
N LEU A 742 -18.32 31.81 -10.81
CA LEU A 742 -17.33 31.93 -9.74
C LEU A 742 -17.04 33.42 -9.47
N SER A 743 -17.74 33.98 -8.47
CA SER A 743 -17.80 35.44 -8.23
C SER A 743 -16.45 36.09 -7.91
N TRP A 744 -15.50 35.35 -7.32
CA TRP A 744 -14.19 35.90 -6.95
C TRP A 744 -13.36 36.37 -8.16
N PHE A 745 -13.61 35.87 -9.39
CA PHE A 745 -12.90 36.38 -10.56
C PHE A 745 -13.15 37.87 -10.82
N ALA A 746 -14.30 38.40 -10.40
CA ALA A 746 -14.59 39.83 -10.52
C ALA A 746 -13.65 40.70 -9.65
N THR A 747 -13.01 40.13 -8.62
CA THR A 747 -12.05 40.86 -7.78
C THR A 747 -10.79 41.26 -8.53
N TYR A 748 -10.38 40.49 -9.55
CA TYR A 748 -9.18 40.78 -10.34
C TYR A 748 -9.31 42.06 -11.16
N GLU A 749 -10.47 42.31 -11.78
CA GLU A 749 -10.70 43.51 -12.60
C GLU A 749 -10.49 44.78 -11.77
N ARG A 750 -11.08 44.80 -10.57
CA ARG A 750 -10.90 45.89 -9.59
C ARG A 750 -9.43 46.07 -9.23
N ARG A 751 -8.73 44.99 -8.89
CA ARG A 751 -7.32 45.03 -8.44
C ARG A 751 -6.36 45.47 -9.55
N PHE A 752 -6.56 45.02 -10.78
CA PHE A 752 -5.81 45.49 -11.94
C PHE A 752 -6.04 46.99 -12.19
N SER A 753 -7.29 47.43 -12.11
CA SER A 753 -7.66 48.84 -12.28
C SER A 753 -7.01 49.73 -11.23
N GLU A 754 -7.09 49.35 -9.94
CA GLU A 754 -6.43 50.06 -8.83
C GLU A 754 -4.91 50.13 -8.99
N ALA A 755 -4.26 49.03 -9.40
CA ALA A 755 -2.82 49.01 -9.65
C ALA A 755 -2.43 49.92 -10.83
N LEU A 756 -3.22 49.91 -11.91
CA LEU A 756 -3.02 50.77 -13.08
C LEU A 756 -3.22 52.25 -12.74
N GLU A 757 -4.24 52.58 -11.94
CA GLU A 757 -4.48 53.95 -11.45
C GLU A 757 -3.35 54.45 -10.56
N ARG A 758 -2.86 53.63 -9.63
CA ARG A 758 -1.69 53.95 -8.79
C ARG A 758 -0.45 54.23 -9.65
N LEU A 759 -0.21 53.40 -10.67
CA LEU A 759 0.90 53.57 -11.61
C LEU A 759 0.76 54.89 -12.38
N ARG A 760 -0.44 55.21 -12.89
CA ARG A 760 -0.76 56.50 -13.53
C ARG A 760 -0.60 57.69 -12.58
N GLY A 761 -0.85 57.48 -11.29
CA GLY A 761 -0.61 58.44 -10.21
C GLY A 761 0.86 58.65 -9.84
N GLY A 762 1.78 57.93 -10.50
CA GLY A 762 3.23 58.06 -10.32
C GLY A 762 3.85 57.07 -9.33
N ASP A 763 3.08 56.13 -8.78
CA ASP A 763 3.60 55.06 -7.93
C ASP A 763 4.21 53.95 -8.81
N SER A 764 5.51 54.07 -9.11
CA SER A 764 6.24 53.06 -9.88
C SER A 764 6.27 51.68 -9.21
N SER A 765 6.03 51.60 -7.89
CA SER A 765 5.97 50.32 -7.18
C SER A 765 4.73 49.51 -7.55
N ALA A 766 3.66 50.17 -8.02
CA ALA A 766 2.42 49.52 -8.45
C ALA A 766 2.58 48.66 -9.71
N LEU A 767 3.71 48.72 -10.42
CA LEU A 767 3.94 47.87 -11.59
C LEU A 767 4.37 46.44 -11.20
N ALA A 768 5.41 46.31 -10.38
CA ALA A 768 6.06 45.02 -10.15
C ALA A 768 6.71 44.84 -8.76
N ARG A 769 6.44 45.72 -7.77
CA ARG A 769 6.98 45.51 -6.43
C ARG A 769 6.28 44.32 -5.78
N PRO A 770 7.00 43.27 -5.34
CA PRO A 770 6.38 42.11 -4.72
C PRO A 770 5.60 42.48 -3.46
N MET A 771 4.52 41.74 -3.20
CA MET A 771 3.70 41.88 -1.98
C MET A 771 3.12 43.29 -1.81
N SER A 772 2.92 44.04 -2.90
CA SER A 772 2.36 45.41 -2.85
C SER A 772 1.03 45.57 -3.58
N ASN A 773 0.44 44.42 -3.95
CA ASN A 773 -0.70 44.34 -4.85
C ASN A 773 -0.40 45.07 -6.17
N SER A 774 0.82 44.85 -6.68
CA SER A 774 1.25 45.42 -7.95
C SER A 774 0.57 44.74 -9.13
N TYR A 775 0.56 45.36 -10.30
CA TYR A 775 -0.04 44.79 -11.51
C TYR A 775 0.55 43.41 -11.81
N HIS A 776 1.86 43.23 -11.64
CA HIS A 776 2.53 41.94 -11.75
C HIS A 776 2.09 40.92 -10.69
N ASP A 777 1.90 41.33 -9.43
CA ASP A 777 1.40 40.42 -8.38
C ASP A 777 0.00 39.89 -8.75
N VAL A 778 -0.89 40.79 -9.17
CA VAL A 778 -2.27 40.44 -9.59
C VAL A 778 -2.26 39.54 -10.82
N TRP A 779 -1.34 39.78 -11.77
CA TRP A 779 -1.17 38.94 -12.96
C TRP A 779 -0.76 37.50 -12.64
N MET A 780 0.23 37.34 -11.75
CA MET A 780 0.69 36.02 -11.34
C MET A 780 -0.38 35.26 -10.55
N GLU A 781 -1.14 35.98 -9.71
CA GLU A 781 -2.27 35.40 -8.97
C GLU A 781 -3.39 34.95 -9.93
N LEU A 782 -3.78 35.76 -10.92
CA LEU A 782 -4.79 35.36 -11.92
C LEU A 782 -4.37 34.08 -12.65
N HIS A 783 -3.10 33.98 -13.07
CA HIS A 783 -2.61 32.79 -13.74
C HIS A 783 -2.69 31.55 -12.82
N GLU A 784 -2.27 31.68 -11.56
CA GLU A 784 -2.36 30.58 -10.59
C GLU A 784 -3.82 30.21 -10.26
N ASP A 785 -4.73 31.18 -10.18
CA ASP A 785 -6.16 30.96 -9.90
C ASP A 785 -6.87 30.20 -11.04
N LEU A 786 -6.61 30.58 -12.29
CA LEU A 786 -7.11 29.84 -13.45
C LEU A 786 -6.62 28.38 -13.42
N LEU A 787 -5.33 28.15 -13.15
CA LEU A 787 -4.76 26.80 -13.04
C LEU A 787 -5.32 26.02 -11.85
N ALA A 788 -5.40 26.63 -10.66
CA ALA A 788 -5.90 26.00 -9.44
C ALA A 788 -7.39 25.66 -9.54
N THR A 789 -8.18 26.51 -10.20
CA THR A 789 -9.59 26.25 -10.49
C THR A 789 -9.75 25.09 -11.48
N LEU A 790 -8.90 25.01 -12.51
CA LEU A 790 -8.88 23.90 -13.46
C LEU A 790 -8.26 22.60 -12.90
N GLY A 791 -7.61 22.66 -11.74
CA GLY A 791 -6.86 21.54 -11.18
C GLY A 791 -5.66 21.14 -12.02
N ARG A 792 -5.03 22.09 -12.73
CA ARG A 792 -3.85 21.87 -13.58
C ARG A 792 -2.58 22.37 -12.90
N GLU A 793 -1.46 21.73 -13.21
CA GLU A 793 -0.14 22.27 -12.94
C GLU A 793 0.34 23.08 -14.15
N ARG A 794 1.27 24.02 -13.92
CA ARG A 794 1.86 24.83 -14.99
C ARG A 794 2.79 23.96 -15.85
N ALA A 795 2.63 23.98 -17.15
CA ALA A 795 3.49 23.32 -18.13
C ALA A 795 4.35 24.32 -18.91
N ASP A 796 5.44 23.83 -19.53
CA ASP A 796 6.31 24.65 -20.40
C ASP A 796 5.57 25.24 -21.60
N GLU A 797 4.45 24.64 -22.02
CA GLU A 797 3.61 25.09 -23.13
C GLU A 797 2.71 26.30 -22.76
N ASP A 798 2.49 26.48 -21.45
CA ASP A 798 1.72 27.58 -20.86
C ASP A 798 2.57 28.86 -20.75
N GLU A 799 3.87 28.75 -21.06
CA GLU A 799 4.84 29.84 -21.04
C GLU A 799 4.78 30.74 -22.28
#